data_AF-M1B029-F1
#
_entry.id   AF-M1B029-F1
#
_cell.length_a   1.000
_cell.length_b   1.000
_cell.length_c   1.000
_cell.angle_alpha   90.00
_cell.angle_beta   90.00
_cell.angle_gamma   90.00
#
_symmetry.space_group_name_H-M   'P 1'
#
loop_
_entity.id
_entity.type
_entity.pdbx_description
1 polymer ?
#
loop_
_entity_poly.entity_id
_entity_poly.type
_entity_poly.pdbx_seq_one_letter_code
_entity_poly.pdbx_strand_id
1 'polypeptide(L)'
;MNTSSCIGISTMKPCCRILSSCKGSSFIGYSFGKCNHLINDNLSNPHCKLDDIHRVSNYANRVIGVIGSNRSVFCGSDSNWRHARILLGFRLNKETRCYCVNANAASDVRNHSTSIEAQVNEKIFDKFYIHGGLNVKPLVIDRKESGKDVAKVEKVRTDVNDGSGVNVKHPDNYLNGESVSESPHEKELSEVEKEAWTLLRGAVVNYCGFPVGTVAANDPADMQPLNYDQVFIRDFVPSALAFLLNGEGGIVKNFLLHTLQLQSWEKSVDCYNPGKGLMPASFKVRTVPLDGSNGEFKDVLDPDFGESAIGRVAPVDSGLWWIILLRAYGRITGDYTLQERVDVQTGICLILHLCLSDGFDMFPTLLVTDGSCMIDRRMGIHGHPLEIQALFYSALRSSHEMLTINDSTKSLVSAINNRLSALSFHMREYYWLDRKKINEIYRYKTEEYSTDAINKFNIYPDQIPSWLMDWIPEIGGYLVGNLQPAHMDFRFFTHGNIWTIISSLGSHEQNESILNLIEDKWDDLMGKMPLKICYPALEHEEWCIITGSDPKNTPWSYHNGGSWPTLLWQFTLACIKMGRPELAQKAVDLAEKRLSADHWPEYYDTRHGRFIGKQARLCQTWTIAGYLTSKMLLQNPDMASKLFWNEDYELLENCVCALRPNGRRKCSRSATRSQVGL
;
A
#
# COMPACT_ATOMS: atom_id res chain seq x y z
N MET A 1 -42.99 -33.53 -20.77
CA MET A 1 -43.30 -34.19 -22.05
C MET A 1 -42.05 -34.20 -22.90
N ASN A 2 -41.74 -35.32 -23.56
CA ASN A 2 -40.57 -35.45 -24.42
C ASN A 2 -40.87 -34.93 -25.83
N THR A 3 -39.85 -34.47 -26.55
CA THR A 3 -39.44 -35.11 -27.82
C THR A 3 -38.03 -34.66 -28.21
N SER A 4 -37.22 -35.63 -28.62
CA SER A 4 -35.84 -35.48 -29.11
C SER A 4 -35.76 -35.88 -30.59
N SER A 5 -34.79 -35.34 -31.33
CA SER A 5 -34.29 -35.90 -32.60
C SER A 5 -32.88 -35.39 -32.86
N CYS A 6 -32.01 -36.21 -33.44
CA CYS A 6 -30.55 -35.99 -33.45
C CYS A 6 -29.90 -36.23 -34.82
N ILE A 7 -28.59 -35.98 -34.87
CA ILE A 7 -27.55 -36.56 -35.77
C ILE A 7 -27.18 -35.75 -37.03
N GLY A 8 -25.86 -35.53 -37.16
CA GLY A 8 -25.18 -34.98 -38.34
C GLY A 8 -23.68 -34.78 -38.09
N ILE A 9 -22.92 -35.87 -37.85
CA ILE A 9 -21.46 -35.82 -37.65
C ILE A 9 -20.75 -36.12 -38.98
N SER A 10 -19.70 -35.36 -39.31
CA SER A 10 -18.69 -35.74 -40.30
C SER A 10 -17.30 -35.39 -39.77
N THR A 11 -16.34 -36.30 -39.95
CA THR A 11 -14.94 -36.16 -39.52
C THR A 11 -14.00 -36.56 -40.66
N MET A 12 -12.92 -35.79 -40.89
CA MET A 12 -11.70 -36.26 -41.56
C MET A 12 -10.47 -35.43 -41.13
N LYS A 13 -9.28 -35.99 -41.39
CA LYS A 13 -7.99 -35.72 -40.70
C LYS A 13 -7.04 -34.78 -41.47
N PRO A 14 -5.94 -34.28 -40.85
CA PRO A 14 -5.14 -33.18 -41.38
C PRO A 14 -4.01 -33.62 -42.31
N CYS A 15 -3.44 -32.67 -43.08
CA CYS A 15 -2.18 -32.82 -43.80
C CYS A 15 -1.31 -31.55 -43.66
N CYS A 16 -0.04 -31.75 -43.31
CA CYS A 16 0.99 -30.71 -43.34
C CYS A 16 1.65 -30.67 -44.73
N ARG A 17 1.95 -29.47 -45.26
CA ARG A 17 3.08 -29.25 -46.19
C ARG A 17 3.58 -27.81 -46.13
N ILE A 18 4.82 -27.64 -46.58
CA ILE A 18 5.77 -26.57 -46.25
C ILE A 18 5.95 -25.62 -47.44
N LEU A 19 5.99 -24.29 -47.20
CA LEU A 19 6.62 -23.18 -47.97
C LEU A 19 6.35 -23.07 -49.51
N SER A 20 6.42 -21.92 -50.20
CA SER A 20 6.75 -20.52 -49.90
C SER A 20 6.34 -19.57 -51.06
N SER A 21 6.55 -18.26 -50.88
CA SER A 21 6.81 -17.20 -51.89
C SER A 21 5.65 -16.29 -52.41
N CYS A 22 5.62 -15.09 -51.81
CA CYS A 22 5.54 -13.73 -52.38
C CYS A 22 4.96 -13.42 -53.78
N LYS A 23 4.02 -12.46 -53.81
CA LYS A 23 3.83 -11.32 -54.76
C LYS A 23 2.66 -10.46 -54.24
N GLY A 24 2.63 -9.12 -54.23
CA GLY A 24 3.66 -8.10 -54.50
C GLY A 24 3.03 -6.71 -54.74
N SER A 25 3.75 -5.61 -54.43
CA SER A 25 3.54 -4.20 -54.85
C SER A 25 2.26 -3.45 -54.32
N SER A 26 2.21 -2.12 -54.12
CA SER A 26 3.12 -1.03 -54.61
C SER A 26 2.97 0.34 -53.90
N PHE A 27 4.11 1.05 -53.73
CA PHE A 27 4.39 2.52 -53.77
C PHE A 27 3.59 3.52 -52.88
N ILE A 28 4.11 4.67 -52.40
CA ILE A 28 5.23 5.60 -52.76
C ILE A 28 5.91 6.08 -51.44
N GLY A 29 7.14 6.59 -51.30
CA GLY A 29 8.30 6.86 -52.20
C GLY A 29 9.18 8.04 -51.69
N TYR A 30 10.38 8.24 -52.27
CA TYR A 30 11.47 9.18 -51.88
C TYR A 30 12.17 8.94 -50.51
N SER A 31 13.48 9.16 -50.31
CA SER A 31 14.67 9.16 -51.19
C SER A 31 15.93 9.29 -50.30
N PHE A 32 16.85 8.31 -50.31
CA PHE A 32 18.15 8.43 -49.62
C PHE A 32 19.32 8.33 -50.61
N GLY A 33 20.28 9.24 -50.46
CA GLY A 33 21.48 9.32 -51.30
C GLY A 33 22.49 8.21 -50.99
N LYS A 34 23.15 7.71 -52.05
CA LYS A 34 24.25 6.75 -51.95
C LYS A 34 25.53 7.42 -51.46
N CYS A 35 26.35 6.67 -50.71
CA CYS A 35 27.80 6.75 -50.87
C CYS A 35 28.40 5.35 -50.74
N ASN A 36 29.14 4.91 -51.76
CA ASN A 36 29.87 3.65 -51.77
C ASN A 36 31.29 3.90 -51.27
N HIS A 37 31.83 3.02 -50.43
CA HIS A 37 33.26 2.69 -50.48
C HIS A 37 33.49 1.22 -50.16
N LEU A 38 34.03 0.50 -51.16
CA LEU A 38 34.65 -0.81 -50.97
C LEU A 38 36.10 -0.60 -50.51
N ILE A 39 36.55 -1.37 -49.52
CA ILE A 39 37.93 -1.83 -49.39
C ILE A 39 37.87 -3.33 -49.10
N ASN A 40 38.78 -4.09 -49.72
CA ASN A 40 38.82 -5.55 -49.75
C ASN A 40 40.03 -6.08 -48.96
N ASP A 41 40.01 -7.39 -48.66
CA ASP A 41 41.15 -8.20 -48.18
C ASP A 41 41.63 -7.90 -46.72
N ASN A 42 42.09 -8.86 -45.90
CA ASN A 42 42.67 -10.18 -46.20
C ASN A 42 42.49 -11.21 -45.05
N LEU A 43 42.78 -12.49 -45.31
CA LEU A 43 42.70 -13.62 -44.35
C LEU A 43 43.92 -13.74 -43.42
N SER A 44 43.72 -14.28 -42.20
CA SER A 44 44.53 -15.40 -41.66
C SER A 44 43.99 -16.00 -40.34
N ASN A 45 43.51 -17.24 -40.38
CA ASN A 45 43.44 -18.16 -39.22
C ASN A 45 44.79 -18.89 -39.06
N PRO A 46 45.04 -19.50 -37.89
CA PRO A 46 45.52 -20.88 -37.90
C PRO A 46 44.69 -21.80 -36.99
N HIS A 47 44.34 -22.97 -37.53
CA HIS A 47 43.83 -24.10 -36.75
C HIS A 47 44.98 -24.84 -36.06
N CYS A 48 44.69 -25.46 -34.92
CA CYS A 48 45.35 -26.70 -34.51
C CYS A 48 44.28 -27.80 -34.28
N LYS A 49 44.51 -28.96 -34.90
CA LYS A 49 43.86 -30.27 -34.65
C LYS A 49 44.93 -31.16 -33.96
N LEU A 50 44.68 -32.33 -33.38
CA LEU A 50 43.57 -33.29 -33.45
C LEU A 50 43.55 -34.16 -32.17
N ASP A 51 42.51 -35.02 -32.07
CA ASP A 51 42.37 -36.25 -31.28
C ASP A 51 42.05 -36.11 -29.77
N ASP A 52 41.63 -37.16 -29.06
CA ASP A 52 40.43 -38.06 -29.17
C ASP A 52 40.51 -39.06 -27.97
N ILE A 53 39.51 -39.86 -27.53
CA ILE A 53 38.14 -40.17 -27.95
C ILE A 53 37.34 -40.58 -26.68
N HIS A 54 36.00 -40.44 -26.61
CA HIS A 54 35.05 -41.48 -26.12
C HIS A 54 33.58 -41.01 -26.04
N ARG A 55 32.69 -41.80 -26.68
CA ARG A 55 31.21 -41.76 -26.59
C ARG A 55 30.72 -42.00 -25.14
N VAL A 56 29.52 -41.57 -24.72
CA VAL A 56 28.25 -42.33 -24.87
C VAL A 56 26.99 -41.45 -24.69
N SER A 57 26.06 -41.61 -25.65
CA SER A 57 24.59 -41.45 -25.63
C SER A 57 23.88 -40.39 -24.76
N ASN A 58 23.19 -39.47 -25.45
CA ASN A 58 21.90 -38.93 -25.00
C ASN A 58 20.87 -40.06 -24.83
N TYR A 59 19.91 -39.90 -23.91
CA TYR A 59 18.58 -40.50 -24.02
C TYR A 59 17.51 -39.51 -23.54
N ALA A 60 16.69 -39.03 -24.47
CA ALA A 60 15.42 -38.37 -24.15
C ALA A 60 14.34 -39.44 -23.94
N ASN A 61 13.45 -39.26 -22.97
CA ASN A 61 12.27 -40.11 -22.81
C ASN A 61 11.00 -39.26 -22.81
N ARG A 62 10.11 -39.55 -23.77
CA ARG A 62 8.79 -38.92 -23.92
C ARG A 62 7.81 -39.94 -24.53
N VAL A 63 7.03 -40.62 -23.68
CA VAL A 63 5.89 -41.49 -24.04
C VAL A 63 4.85 -41.29 -22.92
N ILE A 64 3.78 -40.53 -23.14
CA ILE A 64 2.44 -40.98 -23.60
C ILE A 64 1.83 -42.05 -22.68
N GLY A 65 0.71 -41.71 -22.03
CA GLY A 65 -0.05 -42.62 -21.16
C GLY A 65 -1.24 -43.29 -21.82
N VAL A 66 -1.89 -44.20 -21.08
CA VAL A 66 -3.19 -44.82 -21.43
C VAL A 66 -4.08 -44.88 -20.18
N ILE A 67 -5.38 -44.73 -20.38
CA ILE A 67 -6.45 -44.62 -19.37
C ILE A 67 -6.95 -46.01 -18.93
N GLY A 68 -7.36 -46.16 -17.66
CA GLY A 68 -8.13 -47.30 -17.17
C GLY A 68 -8.93 -46.96 -15.91
N SER A 69 -10.27 -46.96 -16.00
CA SER A 69 -11.17 -46.51 -14.94
C SER A 69 -11.70 -47.65 -14.03
N ASN A 70 -12.37 -47.24 -12.94
CA ASN A 70 -13.33 -47.99 -12.11
C ASN A 70 -12.78 -48.94 -11.02
N ARG A 71 -12.89 -48.52 -9.74
CA ARG A 71 -14.09 -48.81 -8.91
C ARG A 71 -14.02 -48.15 -7.52
N SER A 72 -15.17 -47.67 -7.05
CA SER A 72 -15.44 -47.20 -5.69
C SER A 72 -16.01 -48.31 -4.80
N VAL A 73 -15.58 -48.43 -3.54
CA VAL A 73 -16.37 -49.03 -2.43
C VAL A 73 -16.13 -48.23 -1.14
N PHE A 74 -17.15 -48.22 -0.29
CA PHE A 74 -17.39 -47.45 0.93
C PHE A 74 -16.69 -47.96 2.22
N CYS A 75 -16.84 -47.15 3.28
CA CYS A 75 -16.63 -47.43 4.71
C CYS A 75 -15.17 -47.57 5.20
N GLY A 76 -14.81 -47.15 6.42
CA GLY A 76 -15.61 -46.50 7.47
C GLY A 76 -15.17 -46.95 8.87
N SER A 77 -15.23 -46.03 9.85
CA SER A 77 -15.08 -46.25 11.30
C SER A 77 -13.70 -46.55 11.92
N ASP A 78 -13.21 -45.53 12.65
CA ASP A 78 -12.96 -45.55 14.09
C ASP A 78 -11.80 -46.36 14.74
N SER A 79 -10.80 -45.56 15.15
CA SER A 79 -10.29 -45.47 16.53
C SER A 79 -9.21 -46.45 17.07
N ASN A 80 -8.20 -45.84 17.71
CA ASN A 80 -7.47 -46.31 18.90
C ASN A 80 -6.90 -47.75 18.90
N TRP A 81 -5.57 -47.97 18.86
CA TRP A 81 -4.67 -47.69 20.00
C TRP A 81 -3.16 -47.80 19.68
N ARG A 82 -2.39 -46.95 20.39
CA ARG A 82 -1.09 -47.20 21.06
C ARG A 82 0.01 -48.06 20.40
N HIS A 83 1.10 -47.37 20.05
CA HIS A 83 2.52 -47.70 20.32
C HIS A 83 2.98 -49.19 20.40
N ALA A 84 3.82 -49.59 19.44
CA ALA A 84 5.02 -50.39 19.71
C ALA A 84 6.10 -50.16 18.63
N ARG A 85 7.36 -49.94 19.04
CA ARG A 85 8.53 -50.01 18.14
C ARG A 85 9.00 -51.46 18.06
N ILE A 86 9.27 -51.97 16.87
CA ILE A 86 10.17 -53.13 16.68
C ILE A 86 11.15 -52.81 15.54
N LEU A 87 12.44 -52.95 15.84
CA LEU A 87 13.54 -52.93 14.88
C LEU A 87 13.69 -54.31 14.24
N LEU A 88 14.02 -54.34 12.96
CA LEU A 88 14.56 -55.52 12.28
C LEU A 88 15.64 -55.05 11.30
N GLY A 89 16.82 -55.68 11.34
CA GLY A 89 17.97 -55.26 10.54
C GLY A 89 18.79 -56.44 10.04
N PHE A 90 19.51 -56.19 8.94
CA PHE A 90 20.58 -57.02 8.37
C PHE A 90 21.68 -56.05 7.93
N ARG A 91 22.83 -55.97 8.62
CA ARG A 91 24.05 -56.79 8.48
C ARG A 91 24.73 -56.73 7.10
N LEU A 92 25.86 -56.01 7.02
CA LEU A 92 27.17 -56.64 6.75
C LEU A 92 28.36 -55.75 7.20
N ASN A 93 29.15 -56.28 8.16
CA ASN A 93 30.60 -56.26 8.35
C ASN A 93 31.48 -55.20 7.61
N LYS A 94 32.19 -54.33 8.35
CA LYS A 94 33.60 -54.44 8.86
C LYS A 94 34.61 -53.75 7.91
N GLU A 95 35.72 -53.15 8.36
CA GLU A 95 36.57 -53.53 9.51
C GLU A 95 37.40 -52.36 10.12
N THR A 96 37.48 -52.28 11.47
CA THR A 96 38.59 -51.73 12.32
C THR A 96 39.11 -50.28 12.16
N ARG A 97 39.61 -49.58 13.20
CA ARG A 97 39.86 -49.83 14.65
C ARG A 97 39.70 -48.47 15.38
N CYS A 98 38.99 -48.32 16.51
CA CYS A 98 39.36 -48.69 17.90
C CYS A 98 40.65 -47.99 18.40
N TYR A 99 40.77 -47.35 19.59
CA TYR A 99 40.08 -47.44 20.90
C TYR A 99 39.98 -46.01 21.53
N CYS A 100 38.90 -45.57 22.21
CA CYS A 100 38.53 -45.74 23.65
C CYS A 100 39.43 -44.97 24.65
N VAL A 101 39.02 -44.56 25.87
CA VAL A 101 37.80 -44.78 26.69
C VAL A 101 37.67 -43.59 27.68
N ASN A 102 36.47 -43.05 27.95
CA ASN A 102 35.69 -43.16 29.21
C ASN A 102 36.46 -42.87 30.54
N ALA A 103 35.87 -42.25 31.58
CA ALA A 103 34.54 -41.65 31.72
C ALA A 103 34.38 -40.87 33.05
N ASN A 104 33.22 -40.19 33.16
CA ASN A 104 32.40 -40.04 34.38
C ASN A 104 32.69 -38.96 35.44
N ALA A 105 31.54 -38.55 35.99
CA ALA A 105 31.25 -38.00 37.32
C ALA A 105 31.29 -36.47 37.50
N ALA A 106 30.11 -35.94 37.80
CA ALA A 106 29.89 -34.57 38.25
C ALA A 106 29.87 -34.52 39.79
N SER A 107 30.18 -33.35 40.38
CA SER A 107 29.49 -32.86 41.58
C SER A 107 29.73 -31.37 41.85
N ASP A 108 28.63 -30.65 42.04
CA ASP A 108 28.34 -29.69 43.10
C ASP A 108 29.35 -28.60 43.57
N VAL A 109 29.03 -27.35 43.21
CA VAL A 109 28.46 -26.32 44.13
C VAL A 109 29.26 -25.95 45.41
N ARG A 110 29.99 -24.80 45.39
CA ARG A 110 29.69 -23.57 46.21
C ARG A 110 30.73 -22.41 46.13
N ASN A 111 30.17 -21.21 45.95
CA ASN A 111 30.44 -19.94 46.67
C ASN A 111 31.66 -19.01 46.40
N HIS A 112 31.29 -17.80 45.93
CA HIS A 112 31.90 -16.46 46.12
C HIS A 112 33.28 -16.17 45.48
N SER A 113 33.59 -14.99 44.93
CA SER A 113 32.95 -13.65 45.05
C SER A 113 33.18 -12.73 43.83
N THR A 114 32.22 -11.82 43.59
CA THR A 114 32.35 -10.45 43.00
C THR A 114 33.20 -10.17 41.74
N SER A 115 32.52 -9.84 40.63
CA SER A 115 32.59 -8.48 40.04
C SER A 115 31.32 -8.21 39.20
N ILE A 116 31.03 -6.93 38.91
CA ILE A 116 29.74 -6.47 38.37
C ILE A 116 29.94 -5.92 36.95
N GLU A 117 29.22 -6.47 35.98
CA GLU A 117 28.89 -5.79 34.71
C GLU A 117 27.38 -5.94 34.44
N ALA A 118 26.74 -4.83 34.11
CA ALA A 118 25.29 -4.75 33.98
C ALA A 118 24.84 -5.07 32.54
N GLN A 119 24.64 -6.36 32.24
CA GLN A 119 23.83 -6.74 31.08
C GLN A 119 22.36 -6.41 31.34
N VAL A 120 21.86 -5.37 30.67
CA VAL A 120 20.42 -5.08 30.59
C VAL A 120 19.75 -6.22 29.82
N ASN A 121 18.86 -6.94 30.50
CA ASN A 121 18.30 -8.19 30.01
C ASN A 121 16.93 -7.93 29.37
N GLU A 122 16.82 -8.09 28.05
CA GLU A 122 15.60 -7.83 27.25
C GLU A 122 14.36 -8.62 27.76
N LYS A 123 14.59 -9.72 28.49
CA LYS A 123 13.56 -10.58 29.09
C LYS A 123 12.67 -9.92 30.15
N ILE A 124 12.92 -8.66 30.51
CA ILE A 124 12.08 -7.92 31.46
C ILE A 124 10.72 -7.56 30.83
N PHE A 125 10.66 -7.25 29.53
CA PHE A 125 9.41 -6.87 28.87
C PHE A 125 8.42 -8.04 28.75
N ASP A 126 8.90 -9.24 28.39
CA ASP A 126 8.04 -10.44 28.36
C ASP A 126 7.52 -10.80 29.75
N LYS A 127 8.35 -10.67 30.79
CA LYS A 127 8.03 -11.18 32.12
C LYS A 127 6.98 -10.35 32.87
N PHE A 128 6.83 -9.07 32.55
CA PHE A 128 5.81 -8.21 33.20
C PHE A 128 4.39 -8.41 32.66
N TYR A 129 4.19 -9.07 31.51
CA TYR A 129 2.85 -9.35 30.97
C TYR A 129 2.46 -10.85 30.88
N ILE A 130 3.40 -11.79 30.98
CA ILE A 130 3.11 -13.24 30.98
C ILE A 130 2.31 -13.72 32.23
N HIS A 131 2.12 -12.88 33.26
CA HIS A 131 1.25 -13.17 34.42
C HIS A 131 0.21 -12.08 34.71
N GLY A 132 -0.03 -11.18 33.75
CA GLY A 132 -0.93 -10.03 33.88
C GLY A 132 -2.08 -10.06 32.87
N GLY A 133 -2.65 -11.24 32.62
CA GLY A 133 -3.82 -11.38 31.75
C GLY A 133 -5.03 -10.66 32.34
N LEU A 134 -5.20 -9.38 31.98
CA LEU A 134 -6.44 -8.65 32.19
C LEU A 134 -7.54 -9.31 31.36
N ASN A 135 -8.24 -10.24 32.00
CA ASN A 135 -9.54 -10.77 31.58
C ASN A 135 -10.57 -9.63 31.62
N VAL A 136 -10.42 -8.65 30.73
CA VAL A 136 -11.50 -7.75 30.34
C VAL A 136 -12.47 -8.61 29.56
N LYS A 137 -13.43 -9.21 30.27
CA LYS A 137 -14.64 -9.73 29.63
C LYS A 137 -15.16 -8.64 28.69
N PRO A 138 -15.67 -8.97 27.50
CA PRO A 138 -16.24 -7.97 26.61
C PRO A 138 -17.22 -7.10 27.39
N LEU A 139 -17.16 -5.77 27.23
CA LEU A 139 -18.19 -4.90 27.80
C LEU A 139 -19.53 -5.30 27.17
N VAL A 140 -20.31 -6.05 27.93
CA VAL A 140 -21.69 -6.39 27.61
C VAL A 140 -22.53 -5.22 28.09
N ILE A 141 -23.15 -4.52 27.15
CA ILE A 141 -24.19 -3.53 27.44
C ILE A 141 -25.49 -4.17 26.98
N ASP A 142 -26.25 -4.71 27.93
CA ASP A 142 -27.52 -5.37 27.65
C ASP A 142 -28.55 -4.35 27.15
N ARG A 143 -29.06 -4.57 25.93
CA ARG A 143 -30.06 -3.69 25.31
C ARG A 143 -31.47 -4.17 25.66
N LYS A 144 -31.97 -3.78 26.84
CA LYS A 144 -33.38 -4.00 27.19
C LYS A 144 -34.29 -3.09 26.37
N GLU A 145 -35.04 -3.65 25.42
CA GLU A 145 -36.18 -2.96 24.82
C GLU A 145 -37.37 -2.94 25.79
N SER A 146 -37.49 -1.87 26.59
CA SER A 146 -38.71 -1.60 27.36
C SER A 146 -39.73 -0.87 26.48
N GLY A 147 -40.66 -1.62 25.88
CA GLY A 147 -41.75 -1.05 25.09
C GLY A 147 -42.79 -0.32 25.97
N LYS A 148 -43.18 0.87 25.52
CA LYS A 148 -44.38 1.65 25.94
C LYS A 148 -44.61 1.85 27.44
N ASP A 149 -44.25 3.03 27.92
CA ASP A 149 -45.06 3.75 28.90
C ASP A 149 -45.32 5.20 28.45
N VAL A 150 -46.55 5.68 28.65
CA VAL A 150 -47.01 6.99 28.21
C VAL A 150 -46.86 7.99 29.36
N ALA A 151 -45.88 8.89 29.28
CA ALA A 151 -45.72 9.99 30.21
C ALA A 151 -45.74 11.34 29.47
N LYS A 152 -46.78 12.15 29.72
CA LYS A 152 -46.81 13.56 29.34
C LYS A 152 -45.77 14.33 30.17
N VAL A 153 -44.99 15.21 29.54
CA VAL A 153 -44.31 16.32 30.23
C VAL A 153 -44.59 17.61 29.47
N GLU A 154 -44.96 18.65 30.21
CA GLU A 154 -45.51 19.89 29.68
C GLU A 154 -44.44 20.86 29.17
N LYS A 155 -44.78 21.64 28.14
CA LYS A 155 -44.00 22.84 27.76
C LYS A 155 -44.23 23.93 28.80
N VAL A 156 -43.26 24.18 29.66
CA VAL A 156 -43.18 25.45 30.39
C VAL A 156 -42.68 26.52 29.42
N ARG A 157 -43.56 27.47 29.09
CA ARG A 157 -43.19 28.77 28.51
C ARG A 157 -42.89 29.73 29.66
N THR A 158 -41.86 30.55 29.50
CA THR A 158 -41.67 31.77 30.30
C THR A 158 -41.45 32.95 29.36
N ASP A 159 -42.54 33.60 29.00
CA ASP A 159 -42.53 34.96 28.48
C ASP A 159 -42.46 35.92 29.68
N VAL A 160 -41.52 36.86 29.68
CA VAL A 160 -41.64 38.13 30.42
C VAL A 160 -41.10 39.23 29.52
N ASN A 161 -41.90 40.29 29.37
CA ASN A 161 -41.66 41.43 28.47
C ASN A 161 -41.54 42.72 29.31
N ASP A 162 -41.06 43.79 28.67
CA ASP A 162 -40.93 45.18 29.19
C ASP A 162 -39.95 45.40 30.38
N GLY A 163 -39.24 46.54 30.48
CA GLY A 163 -39.13 47.66 29.56
C GLY A 163 -38.98 49.01 30.28
N SER A 164 -37.89 49.75 30.02
CA SER A 164 -37.82 51.22 30.02
C SER A 164 -36.40 51.68 29.68
N GLY A 165 -36.27 52.81 28.98
CA GLY A 165 -34.97 53.42 28.67
C GLY A 165 -34.87 54.85 29.20
N VAL A 166 -33.64 55.36 29.32
CA VAL A 166 -33.35 56.80 29.46
C VAL A 166 -32.20 57.15 28.52
N ASN A 167 -32.29 58.35 27.93
CA ASN A 167 -31.50 58.80 26.79
C ASN A 167 -30.68 60.05 27.19
N VAL A 168 -29.38 60.11 26.88
CA VAL A 168 -28.52 61.29 27.05
C VAL A 168 -27.63 61.46 25.82
N LYS A 169 -27.44 62.71 25.36
CA LYS A 169 -26.97 63.07 24.01
C LYS A 169 -25.47 63.42 23.95
N HIS A 170 -24.81 63.01 22.85
CA HIS A 170 -23.84 63.70 21.94
C HIS A 170 -22.94 64.86 22.45
N PRO A 171 -21.74 65.14 21.82
CA PRO A 171 -21.46 64.96 20.37
C PRO A 171 -20.06 64.45 19.92
N ASP A 172 -20.04 64.06 18.63
CA ASP A 172 -19.01 64.15 17.59
C ASP A 172 -17.51 63.85 17.86
N ASN A 173 -16.97 62.85 17.14
CA ASN A 173 -16.07 63.17 16.02
C ASN A 173 -15.89 62.03 15.00
N TYR A 174 -15.54 62.44 13.78
CA TYR A 174 -15.40 61.61 12.57
C TYR A 174 -14.21 60.66 12.60
N LEU A 175 -14.35 59.48 11.97
CA LEU A 175 -13.43 58.96 10.95
C LEU A 175 -14.03 57.73 10.25
N ASN A 176 -14.03 57.72 8.92
CA ASN A 176 -14.54 56.62 8.11
C ASN A 176 -13.60 55.42 8.10
N GLY A 177 -14.17 54.22 8.15
CA GLY A 177 -13.50 52.95 7.88
C GLY A 177 -14.53 51.85 7.75
N GLU A 178 -15.01 51.61 6.53
CA GLU A 178 -16.02 50.58 6.25
C GLU A 178 -15.43 49.18 6.48
N SER A 179 -15.66 48.63 7.67
CA SER A 179 -15.48 47.20 7.92
C SER A 179 -16.65 46.45 7.29
N VAL A 180 -16.51 46.09 6.01
CA VAL A 180 -17.40 45.13 5.37
C VAL A 180 -17.23 43.78 6.09
N SER A 181 -18.17 43.46 6.96
CA SER A 181 -18.26 42.14 7.58
C SER A 181 -18.76 41.14 6.54
N GLU A 182 -17.85 40.56 5.76
CA GLU A 182 -18.18 39.39 4.95
C GLU A 182 -18.54 38.24 5.89
N SER A 183 -19.84 37.99 6.05
CA SER A 183 -20.31 36.67 6.45
C SER A 183 -19.77 35.64 5.46
N PRO A 184 -19.25 34.48 5.88
CA PRO A 184 -18.83 33.46 4.94
C PRO A 184 -20.05 33.04 4.12
N HIS A 185 -20.06 33.37 2.83
CA HIS A 185 -21.04 32.86 1.91
C HIS A 185 -20.90 31.33 1.90
N GLU A 186 -21.86 30.62 2.50
CA GLU A 186 -22.03 29.18 2.30
C GLU A 186 -22.21 28.96 0.80
N LYS A 187 -21.13 28.52 0.15
CA LYS A 187 -21.09 28.32 -1.29
C LYS A 187 -21.98 27.11 -1.58
N GLU A 188 -23.06 27.34 -2.32
CA GLU A 188 -24.03 26.28 -2.59
C GLU A 188 -23.33 25.11 -3.30
N LEU A 189 -23.42 23.92 -2.68
CA LEU A 189 -22.84 22.69 -3.22
C LEU A 189 -23.43 22.39 -4.60
N SER A 190 -22.61 21.89 -5.53
CA SER A 190 -23.14 21.35 -6.79
C SER A 190 -24.04 20.14 -6.55
N GLU A 191 -24.95 19.85 -7.48
CA GLU A 191 -25.80 18.65 -7.38
C GLU A 191 -24.97 17.35 -7.28
N VAL A 192 -23.81 17.30 -7.94
CA VAL A 192 -22.86 16.18 -7.84
C VAL A 192 -22.22 16.07 -6.46
N GLU A 193 -21.91 17.19 -5.79
CA GLU A 193 -21.45 17.19 -4.38
C GLU A 193 -22.59 16.81 -3.41
N LYS A 194 -23.83 17.26 -3.64
CA LYS A 194 -25.01 16.88 -2.85
C LYS A 194 -25.29 15.38 -2.95
N GLU A 195 -25.24 14.82 -4.16
CA GLU A 195 -25.35 13.38 -4.44
C GLU A 195 -24.24 12.60 -3.73
N ALA A 196 -22.98 12.99 -3.92
CA ALA A 196 -21.82 12.34 -3.32
C ALA A 196 -21.92 12.31 -1.78
N TRP A 197 -22.33 13.42 -1.14
CA TRP A 197 -22.55 13.45 0.32
C TRP A 197 -23.68 12.52 0.77
N THR A 198 -24.74 12.40 -0.02
CA THR A 198 -25.85 11.47 0.26
C THR A 198 -25.38 10.02 0.20
N LEU A 199 -24.61 9.66 -0.82
CA LEU A 199 -24.04 8.31 -0.97
C LEU A 199 -23.02 7.99 0.13
N LEU A 200 -22.11 8.92 0.45
CA LEU A 200 -21.10 8.73 1.51
C LEU A 200 -21.75 8.52 2.88
N ARG A 201 -22.78 9.32 3.22
CA ARG A 201 -23.55 9.13 4.46
C ARG A 201 -24.35 7.82 4.45
N GLY A 202 -24.86 7.41 3.29
CA GLY A 202 -25.51 6.10 3.09
C GLY A 202 -24.56 4.89 3.23
N ALA A 203 -23.24 5.09 3.14
CA ALA A 203 -22.24 4.04 3.33
C ALA A 203 -21.75 3.88 4.79
N VAL A 204 -22.22 4.71 5.74
CA VAL A 204 -21.75 4.69 7.14
C VAL A 204 -22.19 3.43 7.87
N VAL A 205 -21.20 2.75 8.48
CA VAL A 205 -21.40 1.57 9.32
C VAL A 205 -21.48 1.99 10.78
N ASN A 206 -22.53 1.51 11.48
CA ASN A 206 -22.69 1.71 12.91
C ASN A 206 -22.38 0.43 13.69
N TYR A 207 -21.76 0.59 14.86
CA TYR A 207 -21.53 -0.47 15.85
C TYR A 207 -22.03 0.03 17.21
N CYS A 208 -22.93 -0.71 17.85
CA CYS A 208 -23.54 -0.31 19.13
C CYS A 208 -24.18 1.11 19.10
N GLY A 209 -24.67 1.55 17.94
CA GLY A 209 -25.27 2.87 17.72
C GLY A 209 -24.30 4.03 17.44
N PHE A 210 -22.99 3.77 17.39
CA PHE A 210 -21.98 4.77 17.02
C PHE A 210 -21.45 4.52 15.62
N PRO A 211 -21.18 5.56 14.80
CA PRO A 211 -20.58 5.38 13.49
C PRO A 211 -19.10 5.01 13.66
N VAL A 212 -18.66 3.94 12.99
CA VAL A 212 -17.31 3.35 13.15
C VAL A 212 -16.52 3.18 11.84
N GLY A 213 -17.10 3.57 10.71
CA GLY A 213 -16.46 3.43 9.40
C GLY A 213 -17.45 3.59 8.27
N THR A 214 -17.01 3.28 7.04
CA THR A 214 -17.88 3.17 5.86
C THR A 214 -17.60 1.87 5.11
N VAL A 215 -18.63 1.23 4.54
CA VAL A 215 -18.46 0.05 3.66
C VAL A 215 -17.61 0.40 2.43
N ALA A 216 -16.97 -0.58 1.80
CA ALA A 216 -16.18 -0.36 0.58
C ALA A 216 -17.06 0.06 -0.61
N ALA A 217 -18.20 -0.61 -0.80
CA ALA A 217 -19.22 -0.25 -1.78
C ALA A 217 -20.63 -0.45 -1.24
N ASN A 218 -21.57 0.35 -1.74
CA ASN A 218 -22.99 0.20 -1.48
C ASN A 218 -23.77 0.10 -2.79
N ASP A 219 -23.38 -0.87 -3.63
CA ASP A 219 -23.99 -1.14 -4.95
C ASP A 219 -25.36 -1.83 -4.77
N PRO A 220 -26.50 -1.18 -5.11
CA PRO A 220 -27.82 -1.78 -4.92
C PRO A 220 -28.08 -2.98 -5.84
N ALA A 221 -27.27 -3.20 -6.87
CA ALA A 221 -27.38 -4.32 -7.80
C ALA A 221 -26.50 -5.53 -7.41
N ASP A 222 -25.56 -5.37 -6.47
CA ASP A 222 -24.67 -6.47 -6.06
C ASP A 222 -25.36 -7.43 -5.09
N MET A 223 -25.81 -8.58 -5.62
CA MET A 223 -26.42 -9.64 -4.83
C MET A 223 -25.42 -10.46 -4.00
N GLN A 224 -24.10 -10.29 -4.22
CA GLN A 224 -23.04 -11.02 -3.52
C GLN A 224 -21.82 -10.10 -3.29
N PRO A 225 -21.88 -9.18 -2.30
CA PRO A 225 -20.85 -8.17 -2.08
C PRO A 225 -19.46 -8.73 -1.71
N LEU A 226 -19.33 -10.03 -1.45
CA LEU A 226 -18.10 -10.72 -0.99
C LEU A 226 -17.55 -10.08 0.29
N ASN A 227 -16.58 -9.19 0.15
CA ASN A 227 -15.95 -8.41 1.20
C ASN A 227 -16.16 -6.89 1.03
N TYR A 228 -16.81 -6.42 -0.04
CA TYR A 228 -17.08 -5.00 -0.27
C TYR A 228 -18.12 -4.40 0.69
N ASP A 229 -18.83 -5.25 1.46
CA ASP A 229 -19.70 -4.85 2.57
C ASP A 229 -18.96 -4.66 3.91
N GLN A 230 -17.63 -4.76 3.90
CA GLN A 230 -16.78 -4.54 5.05
C GLN A 230 -16.18 -3.12 5.06
N VAL A 231 -15.72 -2.68 6.23
CA VAL A 231 -14.93 -1.45 6.39
C VAL A 231 -13.46 -1.79 6.21
N PHE A 232 -12.86 -1.43 5.08
CA PHE A 232 -11.41 -1.52 4.88
C PHE A 232 -10.69 -0.32 5.48
N ILE A 233 -9.48 -0.54 6.01
CA ILE A 233 -8.70 0.56 6.58
C ILE A 233 -8.29 1.57 5.51
N ARG A 234 -7.84 1.11 4.33
CA ARG A 234 -7.42 1.97 3.22
C ARG A 234 -8.59 2.76 2.60
N ASP A 235 -9.73 2.11 2.37
CA ASP A 235 -10.93 2.74 1.78
C ASP A 235 -11.55 3.78 2.70
N PHE A 236 -11.45 3.60 4.03
CA PHE A 236 -11.95 4.57 4.98
C PHE A 236 -11.10 5.85 5.08
N VAL A 237 -9.83 5.85 4.64
CA VAL A 237 -8.98 7.07 4.72
C VAL A 237 -9.60 8.29 4.02
N PRO A 238 -10.01 8.25 2.73
CA PRO A 238 -10.72 9.38 2.12
C PRO A 238 -12.05 9.71 2.80
N SER A 239 -12.84 8.71 3.23
CA SER A 239 -14.08 8.96 3.97
C SER A 239 -13.81 9.75 5.25
N ALA A 240 -12.79 9.33 6.00
CA ALA A 240 -12.36 9.96 7.24
C ALA A 240 -11.88 11.39 7.02
N LEU A 241 -11.14 11.66 5.94
CA LEU A 241 -10.73 13.02 5.58
C LEU A 241 -11.93 13.89 5.21
N ALA A 242 -12.88 13.40 4.41
CA ALA A 242 -14.11 14.13 4.09
C ALA A 242 -14.90 14.48 5.37
N PHE A 243 -15.12 13.51 6.27
CA PHE A 243 -15.80 13.77 7.55
C PHE A 243 -15.02 14.75 8.45
N LEU A 244 -13.69 14.61 8.56
CA LEU A 244 -12.84 15.54 9.34
C LEU A 244 -12.90 16.97 8.80
N LEU A 245 -12.81 17.14 7.48
CA LEU A 245 -12.92 18.45 6.83
C LEU A 245 -14.33 19.05 6.97
N ASN A 246 -15.37 18.21 7.16
CA ASN A 246 -16.73 18.64 7.45
C ASN A 246 -17.01 18.87 8.95
N GLY A 247 -16.00 18.74 9.82
CA GLY A 247 -16.14 18.86 11.28
C GLY A 247 -16.74 17.62 11.98
N GLU A 248 -17.05 16.55 11.25
CA GLU A 248 -17.69 15.32 11.73
C GLU A 248 -16.66 14.30 12.28
N GLY A 249 -15.67 14.75 13.06
CA GLY A 249 -14.52 13.93 13.51
C GLY A 249 -14.84 12.71 14.40
N GLY A 250 -16.08 12.59 14.89
CA GLY A 250 -16.50 11.50 15.79
C GLY A 250 -16.38 10.10 15.18
N ILE A 251 -16.77 9.93 13.90
CA ILE A 251 -16.65 8.65 13.19
C ILE A 251 -15.19 8.19 13.10
N VAL A 252 -14.26 9.12 12.89
CA VAL A 252 -12.83 8.83 12.77
C VAL A 252 -12.22 8.45 14.11
N LYS A 253 -12.59 9.15 15.20
CA LYS A 253 -12.20 8.78 16.57
C LYS A 253 -12.63 7.36 16.92
N ASN A 254 -13.87 7.00 16.60
CA ASN A 254 -14.42 5.67 16.84
C ASN A 254 -13.70 4.60 15.99
N PHE A 255 -13.52 4.84 14.69
CA PHE A 255 -12.78 3.96 13.79
C PHE A 255 -11.37 3.68 14.33
N LEU A 256 -10.62 4.72 14.70
CA LEU A 256 -9.24 4.59 15.21
C LEU A 256 -9.18 3.73 16.49
N LEU A 257 -10.11 3.95 17.43
CA LEU A 257 -10.17 3.21 18.69
C LEU A 257 -10.65 1.76 18.51
N HIS A 258 -11.63 1.49 17.66
CA HIS A 258 -12.11 0.13 17.42
C HIS A 258 -11.12 -0.70 16.59
N THR A 259 -10.46 -0.11 15.59
CA THR A 259 -9.39 -0.82 14.85
C THR A 259 -8.17 -1.09 15.72
N LEU A 260 -7.83 -0.18 16.65
CA LEU A 260 -6.83 -0.44 17.70
C LEU A 260 -7.25 -1.57 18.65
N GLN A 261 -8.53 -1.63 19.02
CA GLN A 261 -9.05 -2.76 19.80
C GLN A 261 -8.89 -4.09 19.03
N LEU A 262 -9.13 -4.11 17.72
CA LEU A 262 -8.91 -5.30 16.88
C LEU A 262 -7.42 -5.67 16.82
N GLN A 263 -6.50 -4.70 16.82
CA GLN A 263 -5.05 -4.96 16.90
C GLN A 263 -4.67 -5.80 18.13
N SER A 264 -5.38 -5.68 19.26
CA SER A 264 -5.06 -6.44 20.47
C SER A 264 -5.60 -7.88 20.48
N TRP A 265 -6.34 -8.31 19.44
CA TRP A 265 -6.92 -9.66 19.38
C TRP A 265 -5.85 -10.73 19.13
N GLU A 266 -6.14 -11.95 19.57
CA GLU A 266 -5.37 -13.13 19.18
C GLU A 266 -5.58 -13.39 17.68
N LYS A 267 -4.49 -13.38 16.93
CA LYS A 267 -4.46 -13.62 15.48
C LYS A 267 -3.79 -14.96 15.25
N SER A 268 -4.44 -15.85 14.52
CA SER A 268 -3.86 -17.13 14.14
C SER A 268 -4.23 -17.47 12.69
N VAL A 269 -3.23 -17.89 11.93
CA VAL A 269 -3.38 -18.48 10.60
C VAL A 269 -2.88 -19.91 10.70
N ASP A 270 -3.82 -20.85 10.72
CA ASP A 270 -3.62 -22.29 10.96
C ASP A 270 -2.88 -22.59 12.29
N CYS A 271 -1.54 -22.58 12.29
CA CYS A 271 -0.68 -22.84 13.46
C CYS A 271 0.37 -21.73 13.69
N TYR A 272 0.21 -20.57 13.07
CA TYR A 272 1.13 -19.44 13.15
C TYR A 272 0.40 -18.18 13.62
N ASN A 273 1.03 -17.41 14.52
CA ASN A 273 0.47 -16.16 15.03
C ASN A 273 1.24 -14.98 14.41
N PRO A 274 0.59 -14.11 13.61
CA PRO A 274 1.20 -12.89 13.08
C PRO A 274 1.72 -11.94 14.17
N GLY A 275 2.59 -11.00 13.76
CA GLY A 275 3.14 -9.99 14.64
C GLY A 275 2.07 -9.18 15.38
N LYS A 276 2.28 -8.91 16.67
CA LYS A 276 1.28 -8.26 17.55
C LYS A 276 0.74 -6.94 16.98
N GLY A 277 1.59 -6.15 16.33
CA GLY A 277 1.23 -4.87 15.73
C GLY A 277 0.45 -4.91 14.41
N LEU A 278 0.18 -6.09 13.84
CA LEU A 278 -0.58 -6.21 12.60
C LEU A 278 -1.98 -5.60 12.77
N MET A 279 -2.34 -4.67 11.90
CA MET A 279 -3.71 -4.15 11.76
C MET A 279 -4.49 -5.03 10.78
N PRO A 280 -5.83 -5.16 10.92
CA PRO A 280 -6.63 -5.90 9.95
C PRO A 280 -6.69 -5.17 8.60
N ALA A 281 -6.95 -5.91 7.52
CA ALA A 281 -7.26 -5.33 6.22
C ALA A 281 -8.62 -4.62 6.27
N SER A 282 -9.60 -5.30 6.87
CA SER A 282 -10.98 -4.88 6.99
C SER A 282 -11.64 -5.46 8.24
N PHE A 283 -12.84 -4.96 8.56
CA PHE A 283 -13.72 -5.58 9.54
C PHE A 283 -15.20 -5.42 9.15
N LYS A 284 -16.04 -6.32 9.65
CA LYS A 284 -17.49 -6.27 9.51
C LYS A 284 -18.18 -6.16 10.87
N VAL A 285 -19.31 -5.48 10.91
CA VAL A 285 -20.25 -5.57 12.05
C VAL A 285 -21.21 -6.72 11.79
N ARG A 286 -21.24 -7.71 12.69
CA ARG A 286 -22.20 -8.81 12.68
C ARG A 286 -23.13 -8.69 13.88
N THR A 287 -24.43 -8.68 13.63
CA THR A 287 -25.45 -8.76 14.67
C THR A 287 -25.78 -10.23 14.94
N VAL A 288 -25.40 -10.75 16.11
CA VAL A 288 -25.60 -12.14 16.52
C VAL A 288 -26.64 -12.24 17.64
N PRO A 289 -27.44 -13.32 17.73
CA PRO A 289 -28.32 -13.54 18.86
C PRO A 289 -27.52 -13.74 20.15
N LEU A 290 -28.05 -13.30 21.28
CA LEU A 290 -27.48 -13.54 22.61
C LEU A 290 -27.81 -14.98 23.08
N ASP A 291 -26.77 -15.72 23.47
CA ASP A 291 -26.93 -17.09 24.00
C ASP A 291 -27.77 -17.08 25.28
N GLY A 292 -28.99 -17.62 25.19
CA GLY A 292 -29.89 -17.82 26.32
C GLY A 292 -31.08 -16.86 26.41
N SER A 293 -31.19 -15.85 25.54
CA SER A 293 -32.36 -14.96 25.48
C SER A 293 -33.03 -14.94 24.09
N ASN A 294 -34.32 -15.29 24.05
CA ASN A 294 -35.10 -15.28 22.81
C ASN A 294 -35.38 -13.84 22.35
N GLY A 295 -34.67 -13.38 21.32
CA GLY A 295 -34.93 -12.12 20.62
C GLY A 295 -34.01 -10.95 20.97
N GLU A 296 -33.05 -11.13 21.89
CA GLU A 296 -32.00 -10.14 22.13
C GLU A 296 -30.82 -10.39 21.18
N PHE A 297 -30.28 -9.32 20.61
CA PHE A 297 -29.17 -9.35 19.67
C PHE A 297 -28.02 -8.46 20.15
N LYS A 298 -26.79 -8.82 19.78
CA LYS A 298 -25.58 -8.08 20.08
C LYS A 298 -24.75 -7.88 18.81
N ASP A 299 -24.22 -6.67 18.65
CA ASP A 299 -23.23 -6.39 17.61
C ASP A 299 -21.84 -6.90 18.02
N VAL A 300 -21.14 -7.52 17.08
CA VAL A 300 -19.78 -8.03 17.22
C VAL A 300 -18.95 -7.55 16.02
N LEU A 301 -17.71 -7.11 16.28
CA LEU A 301 -16.74 -6.81 15.23
C LEU A 301 -16.05 -8.11 14.78
N ASP A 302 -15.96 -8.28 13.46
CA ASP A 302 -15.42 -9.46 12.79
C ASP A 302 -14.28 -9.00 11.85
N PRO A 303 -13.01 -9.04 12.30
CA PRO A 303 -11.87 -8.60 11.51
C PRO A 303 -11.42 -9.65 10.48
N ASP A 304 -10.75 -9.20 9.41
CA ASP A 304 -9.92 -10.03 8.53
C ASP A 304 -8.48 -9.47 8.55
N PHE A 305 -7.51 -10.23 9.06
CA PHE A 305 -6.09 -9.87 9.04
C PHE A 305 -5.35 -10.42 7.81
N GLY A 306 -6.06 -11.00 6.85
CA GLY A 306 -5.53 -11.66 5.66
C GLY A 306 -5.78 -13.17 5.63
N GLU A 307 -6.30 -13.77 6.71
CA GLU A 307 -6.68 -15.17 6.77
C GLU A 307 -7.84 -15.55 5.83
N SER A 308 -8.76 -14.62 5.60
CA SER A 308 -9.90 -14.78 4.68
C SER A 308 -9.67 -14.11 3.32
N ALA A 309 -8.65 -13.26 3.20
CA ALA A 309 -8.28 -12.58 1.97
C ALA A 309 -7.91 -13.56 0.84
N ILE A 310 -8.31 -13.21 -0.39
CA ILE A 310 -8.02 -14.01 -1.58
C ILE A 310 -6.50 -14.08 -1.80
N GLY A 311 -5.92 -15.27 -1.68
CA GLY A 311 -4.47 -15.49 -1.77
C GLY A 311 -3.71 -15.31 -0.46
N ARG A 312 -4.41 -15.11 0.67
CA ARG A 312 -3.83 -14.89 2.02
C ARG A 312 -2.81 -13.75 2.08
N VAL A 313 -3.17 -12.63 1.46
CA VAL A 313 -2.32 -11.45 1.30
C VAL A 313 -2.24 -10.67 2.62
N ALA A 314 -1.02 -10.31 3.06
CA ALA A 314 -0.80 -9.55 4.28
C ALA A 314 -1.02 -8.03 4.07
N PRO A 315 -1.89 -7.37 4.85
CA PRO A 315 -2.24 -5.95 4.70
C PRO A 315 -1.20 -5.03 5.38
N VAL A 316 0.01 -4.95 4.81
CA VAL A 316 1.12 -4.19 5.41
C VAL A 316 0.82 -2.70 5.47
N ASP A 317 0.14 -2.15 4.46
CA ASP A 317 -0.26 -0.74 4.39
C ASP A 317 -1.27 -0.33 5.47
N SER A 318 -2.10 -1.24 5.98
CA SER A 318 -3.15 -0.93 6.96
C SER A 318 -2.60 -0.33 8.27
N GLY A 319 -1.44 -0.83 8.75
CA GLY A 319 -0.76 -0.25 9.92
C GLY A 319 -0.19 1.14 9.64
N LEU A 320 0.34 1.35 8.44
CA LEU A 320 0.91 2.63 8.02
C LEU A 320 -0.19 3.69 7.89
N TRP A 321 -1.32 3.32 7.26
CA TRP A 321 -2.51 4.16 7.12
C TRP A 321 -3.14 4.54 8.45
N TRP A 322 -3.23 3.60 9.41
CA TRP A 322 -3.78 3.91 10.73
C TRP A 322 -2.97 5.00 11.45
N ILE A 323 -1.63 4.94 11.40
CA ILE A 323 -0.75 5.97 11.97
C ILE A 323 -0.93 7.32 11.24
N ILE A 324 -0.96 7.32 9.90
CA ILE A 324 -1.15 8.53 9.09
C ILE A 324 -2.51 9.18 9.39
N LEU A 325 -3.57 8.37 9.54
CA LEU A 325 -4.91 8.85 9.85
C LEU A 325 -5.04 9.38 11.29
N LEU A 326 -4.38 8.74 12.26
CA LEU A 326 -4.31 9.22 13.64
C LEU A 326 -3.64 10.61 13.71
N ARG A 327 -2.59 10.84 12.91
CA ARG A 327 -1.98 12.17 12.75
C ARG A 327 -2.97 13.15 12.14
N ALA A 328 -3.61 12.78 11.02
CA ALA A 328 -4.58 13.63 10.33
C ALA A 328 -5.74 14.07 11.24
N TYR A 329 -6.26 13.15 12.08
CA TYR A 329 -7.26 13.45 13.10
C TYR A 329 -6.81 14.59 14.03
N GLY A 330 -5.65 14.46 14.69
CA GLY A 330 -5.17 15.46 15.64
C GLY A 330 -4.81 16.80 14.97
N ARG A 331 -4.25 16.74 13.76
CA ARG A 331 -3.89 17.93 12.97
C ARG A 331 -5.12 18.73 12.53
N ILE A 332 -6.18 18.08 12.04
CA ILE A 332 -7.41 18.77 11.61
C ILE A 332 -8.21 19.26 12.83
N THR A 333 -8.49 18.38 13.80
CA THR A 333 -9.38 18.68 14.94
C THR A 333 -8.74 19.55 16.02
N GLY A 334 -7.41 19.50 16.17
CA GLY A 334 -6.70 20.04 17.32
C GLY A 334 -6.79 19.16 18.59
N ASP A 335 -7.50 18.03 18.55
CA ASP A 335 -7.61 17.08 19.66
C ASP A 335 -6.43 16.10 19.66
N TYR A 336 -5.33 16.49 20.30
CA TYR A 336 -4.17 15.62 20.52
C TYR A 336 -4.37 14.62 21.67
N THR A 337 -5.42 14.76 22.50
CA THR A 337 -5.66 13.88 23.66
C THR A 337 -5.88 12.42 23.27
N LEU A 338 -6.36 12.17 22.04
CA LEU A 338 -6.46 10.83 21.47
C LEU A 338 -5.07 10.18 21.30
N GLN A 339 -4.10 10.95 20.82
CA GLN A 339 -2.74 10.48 20.52
C GLN A 339 -1.97 10.18 21.81
N GLU A 340 -2.20 10.96 22.87
CA GLU A 340 -1.54 10.83 24.17
C GLU A 340 -1.99 9.60 24.99
N ARG A 341 -3.09 8.92 24.60
CA ARG A 341 -3.59 7.76 25.34
C ARG A 341 -2.58 6.61 25.34
N VAL A 342 -2.49 5.91 26.46
CA VAL A 342 -1.55 4.78 26.64
C VAL A 342 -1.81 3.62 25.67
N ASP A 343 -3.08 3.31 25.37
CA ASP A 343 -3.44 2.29 24.38
C ASP A 343 -3.03 2.69 22.96
N VAL A 344 -3.29 3.94 22.57
CA VAL A 344 -2.90 4.51 21.27
C VAL A 344 -1.37 4.55 21.11
N GLN A 345 -0.63 5.07 22.09
CA GLN A 345 0.84 5.05 22.10
C GLN A 345 1.39 3.61 21.99
N THR A 346 0.79 2.66 22.70
CA THR A 346 1.16 1.23 22.60
C THR A 346 0.91 0.69 21.19
N GLY A 347 -0.23 1.03 20.58
CA GLY A 347 -0.56 0.62 19.20
C GLY A 347 0.44 1.14 18.17
N ILE A 348 0.83 2.41 18.26
CA ILE A 348 1.90 3.00 17.43
C ILE A 348 3.20 2.20 17.59
N CYS A 349 3.64 1.98 18.83
CA CYS A 349 4.86 1.22 19.12
C CYS A 349 4.81 -0.20 18.56
N LEU A 350 3.68 -0.91 18.68
CA LEU A 350 3.54 -2.27 18.15
C LEU A 350 3.64 -2.34 16.62
N ILE A 351 3.03 -1.38 15.89
CA ILE A 351 3.16 -1.28 14.42
C ILE A 351 4.62 -1.02 14.05
N LEU A 352 5.25 -0.04 14.71
CA LEU A 352 6.64 0.33 14.44
C LEU A 352 7.62 -0.80 14.72
N HIS A 353 7.45 -1.55 15.81
CA HIS A 353 8.29 -2.72 16.09
C HIS A 353 8.18 -3.77 14.99
N LEU A 354 6.99 -3.98 14.39
CA LEU A 354 6.83 -4.87 13.25
C LEU A 354 7.58 -4.37 12.00
N CYS A 355 7.51 -3.06 11.70
CA CYS A 355 8.17 -2.46 10.54
C CYS A 355 9.69 -2.22 10.72
N LEU A 356 10.18 -2.08 11.95
CA LEU A 356 11.58 -1.81 12.30
C LEU A 356 12.33 -3.04 12.82
N SER A 357 11.67 -4.22 12.87
CA SER A 357 12.31 -5.47 13.29
C SER A 357 13.55 -5.78 12.46
N ASP A 358 14.61 -6.24 13.13
CA ASP A 358 15.82 -6.71 12.47
C ASP A 358 15.54 -7.97 11.63
N GLY A 359 16.24 -8.10 10.50
CA GLY A 359 16.10 -9.22 9.58
C GLY A 359 17.38 -9.45 8.77
N PHE A 360 17.30 -10.32 7.77
CA PHE A 360 18.42 -10.60 6.85
C PHE A 360 18.55 -9.58 5.72
N ASP A 361 17.58 -8.68 5.57
CA ASP A 361 17.61 -7.62 4.56
C ASP A 361 18.68 -6.57 4.93
N MET A 362 19.44 -6.14 3.93
CA MET A 362 20.49 -5.11 4.07
C MET A 362 20.00 -3.73 3.65
N PHE A 363 18.78 -3.61 3.09
CA PHE A 363 18.22 -2.34 2.67
C PHE A 363 17.44 -1.66 3.81
N PRO A 364 17.38 -0.31 3.83
CA PRO A 364 16.56 0.41 4.80
C PRO A 364 15.06 0.38 4.47
N THR A 365 14.70 -0.10 3.27
CA THR A 365 13.32 -0.33 2.82
C THR A 365 12.64 -1.44 3.62
N LEU A 366 11.31 -1.49 3.55
CA LEU A 366 10.53 -2.58 4.11
C LEU A 366 10.36 -3.67 3.05
N LEU A 367 10.76 -4.90 3.39
CA LEU A 367 10.57 -6.10 2.56
C LEU A 367 9.13 -6.61 2.69
N VAL A 368 8.44 -6.81 1.57
CA VAL A 368 7.05 -7.30 1.53
C VAL A 368 6.82 -8.37 0.46
N THR A 369 5.73 -9.13 0.64
CA THR A 369 5.18 -10.03 -0.37
C THR A 369 4.44 -9.28 -1.49
N ASP A 370 4.18 -9.98 -2.59
CA ASP A 370 3.30 -9.45 -3.65
C ASP A 370 1.87 -9.26 -3.08
N GLY A 371 1.14 -8.25 -3.55
CA GLY A 371 -0.19 -7.93 -3.04
C GLY A 371 -0.25 -7.05 -1.77
N SER A 372 0.87 -6.75 -1.11
CA SER A 372 0.84 -6.19 0.26
C SER A 372 0.44 -4.72 0.44
N CYS A 373 -0.13 -4.07 -0.58
CA CYS A 373 -0.55 -2.66 -0.55
C CYS A 373 -1.93 -2.46 -1.24
N MET A 374 -2.28 -1.26 -1.73
CA MET A 374 -3.55 -1.01 -2.45
C MET A 374 -3.76 -2.03 -3.58
N ILE A 375 -2.67 -2.39 -4.26
CA ILE A 375 -2.62 -3.49 -5.21
C ILE A 375 -2.64 -4.80 -4.41
N ASP A 376 -3.84 -5.31 -4.12
CA ASP A 376 -4.09 -6.52 -3.30
C ASP A 376 -3.91 -7.87 -4.02
N ARG A 377 -3.23 -7.88 -5.18
CA ARG A 377 -3.06 -9.06 -6.05
C ARG A 377 -1.66 -9.11 -6.65
N ARG A 378 -1.24 -10.31 -7.09
CA ARG A 378 0.07 -10.54 -7.70
C ARG A 378 0.27 -9.68 -8.95
N MET A 379 1.17 -8.70 -8.85
CA MET A 379 1.47 -7.70 -9.89
C MET A 379 2.98 -7.46 -10.08
N GLY A 380 3.83 -8.28 -9.45
CA GLY A 380 5.29 -8.12 -9.49
C GLY A 380 5.79 -7.07 -8.49
N ILE A 381 5.04 -6.82 -7.42
CA ILE A 381 5.33 -5.78 -6.43
C ILE A 381 5.89 -6.33 -5.11
N HIS A 382 6.29 -7.61 -5.08
CA HIS A 382 7.07 -8.19 -3.98
C HIS A 382 8.47 -7.53 -3.90
N GLY A 383 9.14 -7.63 -2.76
CA GLY A 383 10.42 -6.95 -2.55
C GLY A 383 10.21 -5.59 -1.88
N HIS A 384 10.50 -4.51 -2.58
CA HIS A 384 10.53 -3.15 -2.02
C HIS A 384 9.68 -2.17 -2.86
N PRO A 385 8.37 -2.37 -2.97
CA PRO A 385 7.51 -1.54 -3.80
C PRO A 385 7.41 -0.11 -3.25
N LEU A 386 7.52 0.89 -4.13
CA LEU A 386 7.56 2.30 -3.80
C LEU A 386 6.38 2.77 -2.93
N GLU A 387 5.18 2.24 -3.17
CA GLU A 387 3.99 2.57 -2.38
C GLU A 387 4.20 2.29 -0.90
N ILE A 388 4.69 1.10 -0.55
CA ILE A 388 5.01 0.74 0.84
C ILE A 388 6.15 1.61 1.37
N GLN A 389 7.17 1.91 0.57
CA GLN A 389 8.30 2.72 1.06
C GLN A 389 7.89 4.16 1.37
N ALA A 390 7.03 4.75 0.54
CA ALA A 390 6.49 6.09 0.73
C ALA A 390 5.51 6.16 1.92
N LEU A 391 4.62 5.17 2.07
CA LEU A 391 3.73 5.07 3.23
C LEU A 391 4.51 4.78 4.53
N PHE A 392 5.56 3.96 4.47
CA PHE A 392 6.41 3.65 5.63
C PHE A 392 7.17 4.89 6.11
N TYR A 393 7.77 5.65 5.19
CA TYR A 393 8.38 6.94 5.52
C TYR A 393 7.36 7.92 6.12
N SER A 394 6.14 7.99 5.57
CA SER A 394 5.05 8.85 6.06
C SER A 394 4.59 8.45 7.48
N ALA A 395 4.47 7.15 7.75
CA ALA A 395 4.14 6.63 9.06
C ALA A 395 5.28 6.85 10.09
N LEU A 396 6.55 6.70 9.68
CA LEU A 396 7.70 7.04 10.53
C LEU A 396 7.72 8.53 10.91
N ARG A 397 7.48 9.44 9.95
CA ARG A 397 7.36 10.88 10.23
C ARG A 397 6.19 11.20 11.14
N SER A 398 5.03 10.58 10.88
CA SER A 398 3.85 10.70 11.74
C SER A 398 4.15 10.28 13.19
N SER A 399 4.79 9.12 13.37
CA SER A 399 5.16 8.63 14.70
C SER A 399 6.22 9.50 15.39
N HIS A 400 7.17 10.09 14.65
CA HIS A 400 8.13 11.03 15.22
C HIS A 400 7.45 12.28 15.81
N GLU A 401 6.35 12.74 15.20
CA GLU A 401 5.55 13.85 15.74
C GLU A 401 4.66 13.47 16.93
N MET A 402 4.22 12.21 17.03
CA MET A 402 3.17 11.77 17.97
C MET A 402 3.67 10.94 19.17
N LEU A 403 4.89 10.38 19.14
CA LEU A 403 5.38 9.51 20.21
C LEU A 403 5.85 10.29 21.44
N THR A 404 5.31 9.95 22.61
CA THR A 404 5.76 10.49 23.89
C THR A 404 7.14 9.94 24.24
N ILE A 405 8.15 10.82 24.31
CA ILE A 405 9.52 10.44 24.64
C ILE A 405 9.65 10.15 26.14
N ASN A 406 10.00 8.91 26.47
CA ASN A 406 10.31 8.44 27.82
C ASN A 406 11.35 7.30 27.74
N ASP A 407 11.77 6.75 28.88
CA ASP A 407 12.84 5.74 28.92
C ASP A 407 12.54 4.44 28.15
N SER A 408 11.27 4.06 27.95
CA SER A 408 10.91 2.87 27.15
C SER A 408 10.78 3.16 25.66
N THR A 409 10.44 4.39 25.25
CA THR A 409 10.30 4.78 23.84
C THR A 409 11.57 5.36 23.22
N LYS A 410 12.53 5.81 24.03
CA LYS A 410 13.76 6.50 23.57
C LYS A 410 14.59 5.70 22.55
N SER A 411 14.68 4.38 22.70
CA SER A 411 15.36 3.50 21.74
C SER A 411 14.61 3.43 20.40
N LEU A 412 13.27 3.33 20.44
CA LEU A 412 12.41 3.31 19.26
C LEU A 412 12.46 4.63 18.50
N VAL A 413 12.44 5.78 19.19
CA VAL A 413 12.60 7.11 18.57
C VAL A 413 13.96 7.25 17.89
N SER A 414 15.04 6.74 18.50
CA SER A 414 16.36 6.67 17.85
C SER A 414 16.34 5.78 16.60
N ALA A 415 15.68 4.63 16.65
CA ALA A 415 15.52 3.73 15.49
C ALA A 415 14.71 4.39 14.36
N ILE A 416 13.64 5.12 14.68
CA ILE A 416 12.86 5.93 13.72
C ILE A 416 13.77 6.93 13.01
N ASN A 417 14.55 7.73 13.74
CA ASN A 417 15.36 8.80 13.15
C ASN A 417 16.50 8.25 12.28
N ASN A 418 17.15 7.18 12.71
CA ASN A 418 18.13 6.47 11.89
C ASN A 418 17.51 5.89 10.61
N ARG A 419 16.32 5.27 10.72
CA ARG A 419 15.59 4.70 9.57
C ARG A 419 15.13 5.79 8.60
N LEU A 420 14.58 6.90 9.09
CA LEU A 420 14.14 8.05 8.29
C LEU A 420 15.30 8.63 7.47
N SER A 421 16.48 8.86 8.07
CA SER A 421 17.61 9.42 7.32
C SER A 421 18.16 8.45 6.28
N ALA A 422 18.24 7.15 6.60
CA ALA A 422 18.69 6.09 5.69
C ALA A 422 17.71 5.84 4.53
N LEU A 423 16.40 5.78 4.80
CA LEU A 423 15.37 5.60 3.80
C LEU A 423 15.30 6.81 2.86
N SER A 424 15.32 8.04 3.40
CA SER A 424 15.42 9.27 2.58
C SER A 424 16.63 9.25 1.64
N PHE A 425 17.80 8.76 2.09
CA PHE A 425 18.97 8.67 1.22
C PHE A 425 18.77 7.62 0.13
N HIS A 426 18.32 6.43 0.52
CA HIS A 426 18.14 5.30 -0.39
C HIS A 426 17.12 5.60 -1.50
N MET A 427 15.97 6.19 -1.15
CA MET A 427 14.92 6.51 -2.12
C MET A 427 15.36 7.65 -3.06
N ARG A 428 15.95 8.74 -2.53
CA ARG A 428 16.37 9.88 -3.36
C ARG A 428 17.53 9.57 -4.31
N GLU A 429 18.42 8.64 -3.94
CA GLU A 429 19.61 8.29 -4.74
C GLU A 429 19.37 7.13 -5.70
N TYR A 430 18.68 6.06 -5.27
CA TYR A 430 18.59 4.81 -6.02
C TYR A 430 17.23 4.54 -6.68
N TYR A 431 16.13 5.10 -6.14
CA TYR A 431 14.81 4.99 -6.78
C TYR A 431 14.58 6.10 -7.80
N TRP A 432 15.25 7.24 -7.67
CA TRP A 432 15.08 8.37 -8.59
C TRP A 432 15.45 8.00 -10.03
N LEU A 433 14.60 8.39 -10.97
CA LEU A 433 14.77 8.16 -12.40
C LEU A 433 14.37 9.41 -13.20
N ASP A 434 15.34 9.93 -13.94
CA ASP A 434 15.17 10.96 -14.96
C ASP A 434 16.00 10.59 -16.21
N ARG A 435 15.94 11.40 -17.27
CA ARG A 435 16.71 11.17 -18.50
C ARG A 435 18.22 11.01 -18.26
N LYS A 436 18.80 11.73 -17.28
CA LYS A 436 20.24 11.66 -16.96
C LYS A 436 20.56 10.33 -16.26
N LYS A 437 19.74 9.92 -15.30
CA LYS A 437 19.90 8.66 -14.58
C LYS A 437 19.64 7.44 -15.47
N ILE A 438 18.69 7.50 -16.41
CA ILE A 438 18.49 6.46 -17.43
C ILE A 438 19.75 6.28 -18.28
N ASN A 439 20.36 7.38 -18.74
CA ASN A 439 21.63 7.34 -19.49
C ASN A 439 22.82 6.85 -18.62
N GLU A 440 22.78 7.06 -17.30
CA GLU A 440 23.75 6.47 -16.37
C GLU A 440 23.59 4.95 -16.27
N ILE A 441 22.37 4.46 -16.04
CA ILE A 441 22.03 3.03 -15.93
C ILE A 441 22.32 2.30 -17.25
N TYR A 442 21.98 2.91 -18.39
CA TYR A 442 22.27 2.39 -19.73
C TYR A 442 23.78 2.17 -19.99
N ARG A 443 24.64 2.83 -19.20
CA ARG A 443 26.09 2.77 -19.29
C ARG A 443 26.75 2.04 -18.11
N TYR A 444 25.96 1.40 -17.25
CA TYR A 444 26.48 0.61 -16.14
C TYR A 444 27.37 -0.54 -16.64
N LYS A 445 28.40 -0.84 -15.85
CA LYS A 445 29.09 -2.12 -15.93
C LYS A 445 28.38 -3.08 -14.98
N THR A 446 28.40 -4.35 -15.33
CA THR A 446 27.87 -5.45 -14.49
C THR A 446 29.03 -6.10 -13.73
N GLU A 447 28.69 -6.92 -12.73
CA GLU A 447 29.64 -7.67 -11.90
C GLU A 447 30.63 -6.77 -11.12
N GLU A 448 30.19 -5.57 -10.72
CA GLU A 448 30.98 -4.62 -9.93
C GLU A 448 31.12 -5.06 -8.45
N TYR A 449 32.18 -5.79 -8.12
CA TYR A 449 32.48 -6.21 -6.74
C TYR A 449 33.37 -5.20 -6.00
N SER A 450 32.79 -4.13 -5.44
CA SER A 450 33.49 -3.20 -4.53
C SER A 450 32.53 -2.32 -3.71
N THR A 451 33.02 -1.72 -2.62
CA THR A 451 32.28 -0.69 -1.87
C THR A 451 32.08 0.62 -2.63
N ASP A 452 32.91 0.86 -3.66
CA ASP A 452 32.87 2.07 -4.50
C ASP A 452 32.04 1.88 -5.78
N ALA A 453 31.42 0.72 -5.96
CA ALA A 453 30.58 0.38 -7.10
C ALA A 453 29.56 1.49 -7.42
N ILE A 454 29.38 1.73 -8.71
CA ILE A 454 28.33 2.59 -9.26
C ILE A 454 27.06 1.75 -9.37
N ASN A 455 27.16 0.58 -9.98
CA ASN A 455 26.04 -0.35 -10.16
C ASN A 455 25.84 -1.25 -8.92
N LYS A 456 25.49 -0.62 -7.79
CA LYS A 456 25.41 -1.29 -6.47
C LYS A 456 24.44 -2.47 -6.38
N PHE A 457 23.47 -2.55 -7.29
CA PHE A 457 22.45 -3.58 -7.32
C PHE A 457 22.67 -4.59 -8.46
N ASN A 458 23.77 -4.48 -9.21
CA ASN A 458 24.04 -5.26 -10.42
C ASN A 458 22.87 -5.26 -11.44
N ILE A 459 22.29 -4.08 -11.68
CA ILE A 459 21.25 -3.90 -12.70
C ILE A 459 21.88 -4.09 -14.08
N TYR A 460 21.33 -5.00 -14.88
CA TYR A 460 21.72 -5.20 -16.27
C TYR A 460 21.09 -4.08 -17.13
N PRO A 461 21.87 -3.33 -17.94
CA PRO A 461 21.34 -2.25 -18.78
C PRO A 461 20.18 -2.69 -19.70
N ASP A 462 20.21 -3.93 -20.16
CA ASP A 462 19.17 -4.54 -21.01
C ASP A 462 17.80 -4.70 -20.32
N GLN A 463 17.69 -4.42 -19.01
CA GLN A 463 16.41 -4.34 -18.31
C GLN A 463 15.66 -3.03 -18.55
N ILE A 464 16.32 -1.99 -19.09
CA ILE A 464 15.64 -0.72 -19.43
C ILE A 464 14.65 -1.01 -20.57
N PRO A 465 13.33 -0.90 -20.33
CA PRO A 465 12.35 -1.28 -21.34
C PRO A 465 12.29 -0.22 -22.45
N SER A 466 12.05 -0.65 -23.68
CA SER A 466 12.04 0.24 -24.85
C SER A 466 11.04 1.40 -24.74
N TRP A 467 9.86 1.16 -24.14
CA TRP A 467 8.84 2.19 -23.94
C TRP A 467 9.35 3.38 -23.10
N LEU A 468 10.26 3.15 -22.16
CA LEU A 468 10.74 4.19 -21.24
C LEU A 468 11.64 5.20 -21.96
N MET A 469 12.43 4.75 -22.95
CA MET A 469 13.35 5.63 -23.68
C MET A 469 12.62 6.74 -24.45
N ASP A 470 11.44 6.43 -24.99
CA ASP A 470 10.57 7.39 -25.69
C ASP A 470 9.57 8.10 -24.75
N TRP A 471 9.30 7.53 -23.56
CA TRP A 471 8.30 8.05 -22.62
C TRP A 471 8.88 9.01 -21.57
N ILE A 472 10.17 8.97 -21.22
CA ILE A 472 10.72 9.96 -20.29
C ILE A 472 10.79 11.35 -20.95
N PRO A 473 10.26 12.43 -20.33
CA PRO A 473 10.36 13.79 -20.86
C PRO A 473 11.74 14.39 -20.66
N GLU A 474 12.01 15.51 -21.33
CA GLU A 474 13.23 16.30 -21.14
C GLU A 474 13.31 16.99 -19.77
N ILE A 475 12.14 17.41 -19.25
CA ILE A 475 11.99 18.03 -17.93
C ILE A 475 10.96 17.20 -17.17
N GLY A 476 11.44 16.37 -16.25
CA GLY A 476 10.62 15.50 -15.41
C GLY A 476 11.37 14.25 -14.99
N GLY A 477 10.78 13.52 -14.04
CA GLY A 477 11.34 12.29 -13.49
C GLY A 477 10.42 11.72 -12.41
N TYR A 478 10.71 10.51 -11.97
CA TYR A 478 9.89 9.80 -10.98
C TYR A 478 10.73 8.82 -10.17
N LEU A 479 10.15 8.27 -9.11
CA LEU A 479 10.74 7.14 -8.40
C LEU A 479 10.21 5.84 -9.03
N VAL A 480 11.13 4.93 -9.38
CA VAL A 480 10.81 3.60 -9.93
C VAL A 480 9.90 2.80 -9.01
N GLY A 481 9.14 1.87 -9.57
CA GLY A 481 8.17 1.08 -8.83
C GLY A 481 8.77 0.17 -7.77
N ASN A 482 9.98 -0.36 -8.01
CA ASN A 482 10.63 -1.36 -7.15
C ASN A 482 12.13 -1.42 -7.45
N LEU A 483 12.94 -1.76 -6.45
CA LEU A 483 14.38 -1.98 -6.61
C LEU A 483 14.84 -3.14 -5.74
N GLN A 484 15.46 -4.14 -6.35
CA GLN A 484 15.90 -5.40 -5.75
C GLN A 484 17.29 -5.79 -6.27
N PRO A 485 17.98 -6.78 -5.66
CA PRO A 485 19.22 -7.34 -6.20
C PRO A 485 19.01 -7.84 -7.63
N ALA A 486 19.77 -7.30 -8.58
CA ALA A 486 19.72 -7.56 -10.01
C ALA A 486 18.36 -7.28 -10.69
N HIS A 487 17.46 -6.49 -10.09
CA HIS A 487 16.16 -6.19 -10.69
C HIS A 487 15.67 -4.76 -10.34
N MET A 488 15.22 -4.02 -11.36
CA MET A 488 14.59 -2.70 -11.22
C MET A 488 13.28 -2.67 -11.99
N ASP A 489 12.18 -2.33 -11.30
CA ASP A 489 10.86 -2.20 -11.93
C ASP A 489 10.64 -0.76 -12.37
N PHE A 490 10.87 -0.51 -13.65
CA PHE A 490 10.77 0.82 -14.25
C PHE A 490 9.33 1.36 -14.35
N ARG A 491 8.28 0.60 -14.03
CA ARG A 491 6.89 1.10 -14.10
C ARG A 491 6.71 2.32 -13.18
N PHE A 492 5.97 3.32 -13.67
CA PHE A 492 5.51 4.44 -12.86
C PHE A 492 4.36 3.98 -11.97
N PHE A 493 4.46 4.16 -10.65
CA PHE A 493 3.36 3.93 -9.71
C PHE A 493 2.91 5.26 -9.11
N THR A 494 1.66 5.62 -9.39
CA THR A 494 1.09 6.93 -9.07
C THR A 494 1.02 7.16 -7.56
N HIS A 495 0.53 6.17 -6.81
CA HIS A 495 0.36 6.25 -5.37
C HIS A 495 1.69 6.57 -4.66
N GLY A 496 2.73 5.78 -4.92
CA GLY A 496 4.04 5.94 -4.30
C GLY A 496 4.75 7.26 -4.69
N ASN A 497 4.62 7.71 -5.95
CA ASN A 497 5.16 8.98 -6.39
C ASN A 497 4.45 10.18 -5.76
N ILE A 498 3.11 10.14 -5.66
CA ILE A 498 2.33 11.18 -4.99
C ILE A 498 2.66 11.25 -3.48
N TRP A 499 2.75 10.11 -2.79
CA TRP A 499 3.14 10.09 -1.38
C TRP A 499 4.59 10.49 -1.14
N THR A 500 5.46 10.33 -2.13
CA THR A 500 6.82 10.87 -2.10
C THR A 500 6.81 12.40 -2.02
N ILE A 501 5.90 13.06 -2.75
CA ILE A 501 5.66 14.51 -2.65
C ILE A 501 5.05 14.87 -1.29
N ILE A 502 3.89 14.27 -0.93
CA ILE A 502 3.14 14.63 0.29
C ILE A 502 4.02 14.56 1.55
N SER A 503 4.83 13.52 1.68
CA SER A 503 5.70 13.29 2.83
C SER A 503 7.04 14.04 2.80
N SER A 504 7.37 14.72 1.69
CA SER A 504 8.72 15.24 1.38
C SER A 504 9.81 14.14 1.43
N LEU A 505 9.47 12.91 1.02
CA LEU A 505 10.46 11.84 0.86
C LEU A 505 11.42 12.15 -0.31
N GLY A 506 10.91 12.72 -1.40
CA GLY A 506 11.72 13.27 -2.50
C GLY A 506 12.22 14.67 -2.17
N SER A 507 13.32 15.10 -2.79
CA SER A 507 13.74 16.52 -2.70
C SER A 507 12.73 17.45 -3.39
N HIS A 508 12.78 18.75 -3.12
CA HIS A 508 11.92 19.73 -3.81
C HIS A 508 12.02 19.63 -5.34
N GLU A 509 13.24 19.55 -5.91
CA GLU A 509 13.45 19.39 -7.36
C GLU A 509 12.87 18.08 -7.91
N GLN A 510 12.95 16.98 -7.15
CA GLN A 510 12.38 15.68 -7.52
C GLN A 510 10.85 15.73 -7.50
N ASN A 511 10.27 16.37 -6.48
CA ASN A 511 8.82 16.50 -6.32
C ASN A 511 8.20 17.39 -7.41
N GLU A 512 8.85 18.50 -7.77
CA GLU A 512 8.51 19.30 -8.96
C GLU A 512 8.58 18.46 -10.24
N SER A 513 9.68 17.71 -10.41
CA SER A 513 9.90 16.87 -11.58
C SER A 513 8.87 15.74 -11.75
N ILE A 514 8.29 15.24 -10.66
CA ILE A 514 7.16 14.29 -10.69
C ILE A 514 5.89 14.96 -11.21
N LEU A 515 5.56 16.18 -10.76
CA LEU A 515 4.39 16.89 -11.27
C LEU A 515 4.56 17.31 -12.74
N ASN A 516 5.78 17.71 -13.14
CA ASN A 516 6.11 18.01 -14.53
C ASN A 516 5.97 16.77 -15.45
N LEU A 517 6.38 15.59 -14.98
CA LEU A 517 6.14 14.32 -15.68
C LEU A 517 4.63 14.03 -15.82
N ILE A 518 3.85 14.21 -14.75
CA ILE A 518 2.40 13.97 -14.77
C ILE A 518 1.67 14.92 -15.73
N GLU A 519 2.14 16.16 -15.82
CA GLU A 519 1.60 17.17 -16.74
C GLU A 519 1.98 16.90 -18.20
N ASP A 520 3.24 16.57 -18.49
CA ASP A 520 3.69 16.23 -19.85
C ASP A 520 3.03 14.92 -20.36
N LYS A 521 2.88 13.92 -19.47
CA LYS A 521 2.25 12.62 -19.77
C LYS A 521 0.78 12.53 -19.36
N TRP A 522 0.08 13.67 -19.39
CA TRP A 522 -1.33 13.78 -18.97
C TRP A 522 -2.25 12.77 -19.68
N ASP A 523 -2.13 12.55 -20.99
CA ASP A 523 -3.03 11.63 -21.71
C ASP A 523 -2.77 10.14 -21.40
N ASP A 524 -1.58 9.78 -20.90
CA ASP A 524 -1.28 8.42 -20.42
C ASP A 524 -1.67 8.25 -18.94
N LEU A 525 -1.32 9.22 -18.07
CA LEU A 525 -1.48 9.11 -16.61
C LEU A 525 -2.84 9.57 -16.06
N MET A 526 -3.53 10.48 -16.77
CA MET A 526 -4.88 10.98 -16.45
C MET A 526 -5.91 10.52 -17.49
N GLY A 527 -5.55 10.57 -18.78
CA GLY A 527 -6.39 10.12 -19.89
C GLY A 527 -7.77 10.79 -19.96
N LYS A 528 -8.83 10.01 -19.75
CA LYS A 528 -10.24 10.44 -19.68
C LYS A 528 -10.92 10.05 -18.36
N MET A 529 -10.15 9.52 -17.41
CA MET A 529 -10.55 9.34 -16.02
C MET A 529 -9.28 9.26 -15.16
N PRO A 530 -9.00 10.26 -14.30
CA PRO A 530 -7.84 10.26 -13.44
C PRO A 530 -8.03 9.27 -12.26
N LEU A 531 -6.97 8.70 -11.69
CA LEU A 531 -5.60 8.62 -12.18
C LEU A 531 -5.26 7.16 -12.52
N LYS A 532 -4.33 6.91 -13.44
CA LYS A 532 -3.75 5.57 -13.57
C LYS A 532 -3.12 5.13 -12.26
N ILE A 533 -3.32 3.87 -11.86
CA ILE A 533 -2.65 3.31 -10.68
C ILE A 533 -1.16 3.05 -10.96
N CYS A 534 -0.86 2.52 -12.14
CA CYS A 534 0.49 2.37 -12.66
C CYS A 534 0.53 2.54 -14.19
N TYR A 535 1.73 2.74 -14.75
CA TYR A 535 1.97 2.82 -16.18
C TYR A 535 3.36 2.25 -16.56
N PRO A 536 3.49 1.54 -17.71
CA PRO A 536 2.40 1.01 -18.54
C PRO A 536 1.76 -0.24 -17.89
N ALA A 537 0.71 -0.77 -18.52
CA ALA A 537 0.22 -2.11 -18.21
C ALA A 537 1.21 -3.18 -18.68
N LEU A 538 1.26 -4.30 -17.95
CA LEU A 538 1.87 -5.55 -18.39
C LEU A 538 1.00 -6.19 -19.47
N GLU A 539 1.62 -6.60 -20.58
CA GLU A 539 0.92 -7.22 -21.71
C GLU A 539 1.49 -8.62 -22.03
N HIS A 540 0.75 -9.40 -22.84
CA HIS A 540 1.18 -10.69 -23.40
C HIS A 540 1.91 -11.61 -22.40
N GLU A 541 3.17 -11.96 -22.66
CA GLU A 541 3.96 -12.89 -21.84
C GLU A 541 4.31 -12.32 -20.47
N GLU A 542 4.55 -11.01 -20.36
CA GLU A 542 4.81 -10.33 -19.08
C GLU A 542 3.59 -10.46 -18.16
N TRP A 543 2.40 -10.21 -18.68
CA TRP A 543 1.15 -10.42 -17.94
C TRP A 543 1.00 -11.88 -17.50
N CYS A 544 1.23 -12.85 -18.39
CA CYS A 544 1.16 -14.28 -18.05
C CYS A 544 2.12 -14.65 -16.92
N ILE A 545 3.37 -14.22 -16.99
CA ILE A 545 4.45 -14.61 -16.05
C ILE A 545 4.31 -13.89 -14.71
N ILE A 546 4.18 -12.56 -14.73
CA ILE A 546 4.23 -11.71 -13.54
C ILE A 546 2.93 -11.84 -12.74
N THR A 547 1.77 -11.74 -13.39
CA THR A 547 0.47 -11.87 -12.67
C THR A 547 0.09 -13.32 -12.40
N GLY A 548 0.62 -14.27 -13.20
CA GLY A 548 0.13 -15.66 -13.21
C GLY A 548 -1.13 -15.82 -14.08
N SER A 549 -1.28 -14.99 -15.11
CA SER A 549 -2.47 -14.91 -15.96
C SER A 549 -3.76 -14.51 -15.20
N ASP A 550 -3.65 -13.56 -14.27
CA ASP A 550 -4.76 -13.12 -13.41
C ASP A 550 -5.88 -12.44 -14.22
N PRO A 551 -7.10 -13.03 -14.30
CA PRO A 551 -8.17 -12.54 -15.15
C PRO A 551 -8.83 -11.23 -14.68
N LYS A 552 -8.58 -10.76 -13.45
CA LYS A 552 -9.01 -9.41 -13.00
C LYS A 552 -8.02 -8.32 -13.47
N ASN A 553 -6.74 -8.69 -13.60
CA ASN A 553 -5.62 -7.81 -13.98
C ASN A 553 -5.21 -7.94 -15.45
N THR A 554 -6.16 -8.10 -16.37
CA THR A 554 -5.88 -8.03 -17.82
C THR A 554 -5.26 -6.66 -18.20
N PRO A 555 -4.56 -6.54 -19.35
CA PRO A 555 -3.97 -5.27 -19.79
C PRO A 555 -4.94 -4.10 -19.72
N TRP A 556 -4.51 -3.02 -19.05
CA TRP A 556 -5.29 -1.79 -18.81
C TRP A 556 -6.60 -2.01 -18.02
N SER A 557 -6.59 -2.94 -17.05
CA SER A 557 -7.70 -3.24 -16.15
C SER A 557 -7.26 -3.38 -14.70
N TYR A 558 -8.10 -2.93 -13.77
CA TYR A 558 -7.91 -3.05 -12.32
C TYR A 558 -6.52 -2.53 -11.88
N HIS A 559 -5.65 -3.35 -11.27
CA HIS A 559 -4.30 -2.92 -10.88
C HIS A 559 -3.33 -2.81 -12.06
N ASN A 560 -3.61 -3.49 -13.17
CA ASN A 560 -2.73 -3.54 -14.33
C ASN A 560 -3.00 -2.38 -15.30
N GLY A 561 -2.71 -1.16 -14.86
CA GLY A 561 -2.95 0.06 -15.64
C GLY A 561 -4.42 0.50 -15.72
N GLY A 562 -5.26 0.11 -14.75
CA GLY A 562 -6.59 0.71 -14.57
C GLY A 562 -6.50 2.16 -14.09
N SER A 563 -7.57 2.92 -14.31
CA SER A 563 -7.78 4.28 -13.81
C SER A 563 -8.64 4.25 -12.56
N TRP A 564 -8.18 4.88 -11.47
CA TRP A 564 -8.75 4.80 -10.13
C TRP A 564 -9.08 6.20 -9.60
N PRO A 565 -10.38 6.58 -9.55
CA PRO A 565 -10.80 7.90 -9.07
C PRO A 565 -10.42 8.22 -7.63
N THR A 566 -10.33 7.20 -6.77
CA THR A 566 -9.88 7.33 -5.37
C THR A 566 -8.50 8.01 -5.23
N LEU A 567 -7.64 7.96 -6.27
CA LEU A 567 -6.31 8.61 -6.26
C LEU A 567 -6.37 10.16 -6.36
N LEU A 568 -7.54 10.75 -6.62
CA LEU A 568 -7.72 12.18 -6.80
C LEU A 568 -7.31 13.00 -5.58
N TRP A 569 -7.64 12.56 -4.36
CA TRP A 569 -7.41 13.36 -3.15
C TRP A 569 -5.93 13.46 -2.79
N GLN A 570 -5.17 12.38 -2.96
CA GLN A 570 -3.72 12.38 -2.78
C GLN A 570 -3.07 13.28 -3.85
N PHE A 571 -3.49 13.17 -5.12
CA PHE A 571 -3.00 14.04 -6.18
C PHE A 571 -3.29 15.52 -5.90
N THR A 572 -4.49 15.81 -5.40
CA THR A 572 -4.90 17.15 -4.99
C THR A 572 -4.01 17.69 -3.87
N LEU A 573 -3.74 16.88 -2.84
CA LEU A 573 -2.88 17.25 -1.72
C LEU A 573 -1.43 17.51 -2.16
N ALA A 574 -0.88 16.69 -3.08
CA ALA A 574 0.44 16.89 -3.65
C ALA A 574 0.52 18.18 -4.50
N CYS A 575 -0.49 18.46 -5.32
CA CYS A 575 -0.57 19.69 -6.12
C CYS A 575 -0.63 20.94 -5.23
N ILE A 576 -1.47 20.94 -4.19
CA ILE A 576 -1.57 22.06 -3.24
C ILE A 576 -0.22 22.26 -2.52
N LYS A 577 0.44 21.18 -2.08
CA LYS A 577 1.76 21.25 -1.43
C LYS A 577 2.81 21.95 -2.31
N MET A 578 2.80 21.71 -3.61
CA MET A 578 3.76 22.29 -4.56
C MET A 578 3.29 23.62 -5.17
N GLY A 579 2.19 24.20 -4.66
CA GLY A 579 1.68 25.49 -5.16
C GLY A 579 1.04 25.42 -6.55
N ARG A 580 0.58 24.22 -6.96
CA ARG A 580 -0.02 23.93 -8.29
C ARG A 580 -1.50 23.50 -8.23
N PRO A 581 -2.39 24.19 -7.47
CA PRO A 581 -3.78 23.76 -7.30
C PRO A 581 -4.60 23.71 -8.60
N GLU A 582 -4.21 24.47 -9.63
CA GLU A 582 -4.83 24.45 -10.96
C GLU A 582 -4.73 23.08 -11.65
N LEU A 583 -3.63 22.36 -11.43
CA LEU A 583 -3.40 21.03 -11.98
C LEU A 583 -4.34 19.99 -11.33
N ALA A 584 -4.60 20.14 -10.04
CA ALA A 584 -5.59 19.34 -9.31
C ALA A 584 -7.03 19.68 -9.73
N GLN A 585 -7.38 20.97 -9.84
CA GLN A 585 -8.70 21.40 -10.32
C GLN A 585 -9.00 20.81 -11.71
N LYS A 586 -8.02 20.85 -12.64
CA LYS A 586 -8.11 20.21 -13.97
C LYS A 586 -8.39 18.71 -13.90
N ALA A 587 -7.85 17.99 -12.92
CA ALA A 587 -8.12 16.56 -12.72
C ALA A 587 -9.53 16.32 -12.14
N VAL A 588 -9.93 17.10 -11.13
CA VAL A 588 -11.26 17.01 -10.51
C VAL A 588 -12.36 17.32 -11.54
N ASP A 589 -12.21 18.41 -12.30
CA ASP A 589 -13.12 18.81 -13.38
C ASP A 589 -13.19 17.78 -14.53
N LEU A 590 -12.17 16.93 -14.69
CA LEU A 590 -12.17 15.84 -15.66
C LEU A 590 -12.99 14.64 -15.16
N ALA A 591 -12.89 14.30 -13.88
CA ALA A 591 -13.64 13.21 -13.26
C ALA A 591 -15.12 13.57 -13.05
N GLU A 592 -15.41 14.77 -12.57
CA GLU A 592 -16.76 15.27 -12.24
C GLU A 592 -17.75 15.18 -13.42
N LYS A 593 -17.24 15.32 -14.65
CA LYS A 593 -18.00 15.13 -15.91
C LYS A 593 -18.62 13.76 -16.10
N ARG A 594 -18.16 12.75 -15.34
CA ARG A 594 -18.53 11.35 -15.54
C ARG A 594 -18.89 10.59 -14.28
N LEU A 595 -18.28 10.89 -13.12
CA LEU A 595 -18.44 10.06 -11.92
C LEU A 595 -19.91 9.81 -11.52
N SER A 596 -20.74 10.85 -11.47
CA SER A 596 -22.18 10.72 -11.20
C SER A 596 -22.91 9.94 -12.31
N ALA A 597 -22.71 10.32 -13.58
CA ALA A 597 -23.37 9.67 -14.72
C ALA A 597 -23.02 8.17 -14.89
N ASP A 598 -21.78 7.79 -14.57
CA ASP A 598 -21.27 6.42 -14.59
C ASP A 598 -21.53 5.69 -13.24
N HIS A 599 -22.30 6.29 -12.29
CA HIS A 599 -22.72 5.72 -11.00
C HIS A 599 -21.57 5.35 -10.03
N TRP A 600 -20.58 6.24 -9.93
CA TRP A 600 -19.43 6.18 -9.02
C TRP A 600 -18.66 4.84 -9.01
N PRO A 601 -18.10 4.39 -10.16
CA PRO A 601 -17.38 3.13 -10.22
C PRO A 601 -16.11 3.07 -9.37
N GLU A 602 -15.77 1.87 -8.93
CA GLU A 602 -14.52 1.51 -8.28
C GLU A 602 -13.28 1.88 -9.13
N TYR A 603 -13.29 1.52 -10.42
CA TYR A 603 -12.20 1.77 -11.37
C TYR A 603 -12.70 1.81 -12.82
N TYR A 604 -11.82 2.23 -13.73
CA TYR A 604 -12.05 2.38 -15.17
C TYR A 604 -10.94 1.72 -15.99
N ASP A 605 -11.33 1.05 -17.07
CA ASP A 605 -10.45 0.26 -17.93
C ASP A 605 -10.05 1.00 -19.21
N THR A 606 -9.20 0.35 -20.01
CA THR A 606 -8.54 0.83 -21.24
C THR A 606 -7.41 1.83 -20.98
N ARG A 607 -6.48 1.95 -21.94
CA ARG A 607 -5.30 2.82 -21.87
C ARG A 607 -5.61 4.25 -21.39
N HIS A 608 -6.76 4.81 -21.75
CA HIS A 608 -7.16 6.17 -21.36
C HIS A 608 -8.36 6.23 -20.40
N GLY A 609 -8.74 5.14 -19.71
CA GLY A 609 -9.83 5.16 -18.72
C GLY A 609 -11.22 5.45 -19.33
N ARG A 610 -11.46 5.00 -20.57
CA ARG A 610 -12.71 5.30 -21.28
C ARG A 610 -13.89 4.47 -20.80
N PHE A 611 -13.69 3.20 -20.47
CA PHE A 611 -14.77 2.29 -20.07
C PHE A 611 -14.82 2.14 -18.55
N ILE A 612 -16.01 1.93 -18.01
CA ILE A 612 -16.19 1.47 -16.61
C ILE A 612 -15.45 0.12 -16.47
N GLY A 613 -14.82 -0.11 -15.31
CA GLY A 613 -14.01 -1.29 -15.06
C GLY A 613 -14.81 -2.59 -15.19
N LYS A 614 -14.21 -3.60 -15.82
CA LYS A 614 -14.84 -4.88 -16.19
C LYS A 614 -15.53 -5.63 -15.03
N GLN A 615 -15.09 -5.39 -13.80
CA GLN A 615 -15.67 -5.91 -12.55
C GLN A 615 -15.73 -4.83 -11.46
N ALA A 616 -15.81 -3.56 -11.86
CA ALA A 616 -15.93 -2.44 -10.93
C ALA A 616 -17.29 -2.48 -10.24
N ARG A 617 -17.29 -2.33 -8.91
CA ARG A 617 -18.52 -2.03 -8.16
C ARG A 617 -18.98 -0.62 -8.48
N LEU A 618 -20.29 -0.39 -8.53
CA LEU A 618 -20.86 0.95 -8.53
C LEU A 618 -21.02 1.44 -7.09
N CYS A 619 -21.25 2.75 -6.91
CA CYS A 619 -21.36 3.36 -5.58
C CYS A 619 -20.17 3.02 -4.65
N GLN A 620 -18.95 2.95 -5.21
CA GLN A 620 -17.75 2.62 -4.42
C GLN A 620 -17.35 3.82 -3.56
N THR A 621 -17.31 3.61 -2.24
CA THR A 621 -17.23 4.68 -1.26
C THR A 621 -15.96 5.50 -1.37
N TRP A 622 -14.79 4.89 -1.61
CA TRP A 622 -13.53 5.65 -1.77
C TRP A 622 -13.46 6.50 -3.05
N THR A 623 -14.27 6.20 -4.07
CA THR A 623 -14.39 7.01 -5.29
C THR A 623 -15.20 8.28 -4.97
N ILE A 624 -16.33 8.11 -4.28
CA ILE A 624 -17.18 9.20 -3.80
C ILE A 624 -16.42 10.10 -2.82
N ALA A 625 -15.81 9.50 -1.80
CA ALA A 625 -15.07 10.21 -0.76
C ALA A 625 -13.78 10.85 -1.28
N GLY A 626 -13.09 10.23 -2.24
CA GLY A 626 -11.90 10.81 -2.88
C GLY A 626 -12.25 12.08 -3.66
N TYR A 627 -13.35 12.06 -4.43
CA TYR A 627 -13.87 13.26 -5.10
C TYR A 627 -14.26 14.37 -4.12
N LEU A 628 -15.05 14.05 -3.07
CA LEU A 628 -15.44 15.03 -2.05
C LEU A 628 -14.22 15.63 -1.34
N THR A 629 -13.28 14.79 -0.91
CA THR A 629 -12.05 15.24 -0.24
C THR A 629 -11.25 16.17 -1.14
N SER A 630 -11.10 15.85 -2.44
CA SER A 630 -10.47 16.76 -3.41
C SER A 630 -11.14 18.14 -3.47
N LYS A 631 -12.47 18.19 -3.60
CA LYS A 631 -13.22 19.46 -3.67
C LYS A 631 -13.02 20.28 -2.39
N MET A 632 -13.08 19.64 -1.22
CA MET A 632 -12.90 20.29 0.08
C MET A 632 -11.46 20.79 0.31
N LEU A 633 -10.44 20.02 -0.11
CA LEU A 633 -9.03 20.44 -0.03
C LEU A 633 -8.74 21.65 -0.94
N LEU A 634 -9.31 21.68 -2.15
CA LEU A 634 -9.19 22.83 -3.06
C LEU A 634 -9.91 24.08 -2.53
N GLN A 635 -11.03 23.90 -1.83
CA GLN A 635 -11.76 24.99 -1.16
C GLN A 635 -11.05 25.50 0.11
N ASN A 636 -10.24 24.67 0.78
CA ASN A 636 -9.56 25.03 2.02
C ASN A 636 -8.07 24.59 2.02
N PRO A 637 -7.19 25.34 1.33
CA PRO A 637 -5.75 25.07 1.28
C PRO A 637 -5.07 25.09 2.66
N ASP A 638 -5.57 25.88 3.61
CA ASP A 638 -5.05 25.93 4.97
C ASP A 638 -5.24 24.59 5.71
N MET A 639 -6.42 23.97 5.56
CA MET A 639 -6.65 22.62 6.08
C MET A 639 -5.83 21.57 5.32
N ALA A 640 -5.65 21.71 4.00
CA ALA A 640 -4.76 20.85 3.23
C ALA A 640 -3.31 20.91 3.72
N SER A 641 -2.81 22.10 4.10
CA SER A 641 -1.45 22.30 4.63
C SER A 641 -1.14 21.49 5.89
N LYS A 642 -2.18 21.11 6.65
CA LYS A 642 -2.04 20.32 7.87
C LYS A 642 -1.78 18.83 7.60
N LEU A 643 -2.15 18.34 6.41
CA LEU A 643 -2.13 16.93 6.02
C LEU A 643 -0.85 16.49 5.31
N PHE A 644 -0.07 17.42 4.77
CA PHE A 644 1.25 17.13 4.21
C PHE A 644 2.39 17.49 5.18
N TRP A 645 3.62 17.23 4.75
CA TRP A 645 4.84 17.57 5.49
C TRP A 645 5.72 18.52 4.69
N ASN A 646 6.54 19.30 5.39
CA ASN A 646 7.63 20.07 4.81
C ASN A 646 8.96 19.30 4.88
N GLU A 647 9.97 19.79 4.16
CA GLU A 647 11.32 19.25 4.20
C GLU A 647 11.87 19.29 5.63
N ASP A 648 12.47 18.19 6.07
CA ASP A 648 13.03 18.05 7.42
C ASP A 648 14.55 18.20 7.36
N TYR A 649 15.02 19.43 7.58
CA TYR A 649 16.44 19.75 7.49
C TYR A 649 17.27 19.09 8.60
N GLU A 650 16.68 18.80 9.77
CA GLU A 650 17.38 18.11 10.87
C GLU A 650 17.63 16.63 10.53
N LEU A 651 16.68 15.95 9.89
CA LEU A 651 16.87 14.59 9.35
C LEU A 651 17.90 14.52 8.21
N LEU A 652 18.09 15.61 7.47
CA LEU A 652 19.13 15.73 6.45
C LEU A 652 20.52 15.95 7.05
N GLU A 653 20.65 16.78 8.09
CA GLU A 653 21.92 17.06 8.78
C GLU A 653 22.43 15.85 9.58
N ASN A 654 21.53 15.10 10.24
CA ASN A 654 21.86 13.88 11.00
C ASN A 654 22.23 12.65 10.14
N CYS A 655 22.60 12.86 8.87
CA CYS A 655 22.99 11.78 7.97
C CYS A 655 24.31 11.12 8.41
N VAL A 656 24.31 9.81 8.63
CA VAL A 656 25.50 9.03 9.00
C VAL A 656 26.66 9.18 8.00
N CYS A 657 26.37 9.53 6.73
CA CYS A 657 27.37 9.86 5.73
C CYS A 657 28.23 11.10 6.06
N ALA A 658 27.71 12.05 6.85
CA ALA A 658 28.44 13.23 7.31
C ALA A 658 29.35 12.94 8.52
N LEU A 659 29.14 11.83 9.23
CA LEU A 659 29.83 11.49 10.48
C LEU A 659 31.13 10.67 10.29
N ARG A 660 31.57 10.41 9.06
CA ARG A 660 32.84 9.70 8.78
C ARG A 660 33.99 10.68 8.50
N PRO A 661 35.04 10.75 9.35
CA PRO A 661 36.15 11.70 9.16
C PRO A 661 37.06 11.39 7.96
N ASN A 662 37.03 10.16 7.43
CA ASN A 662 37.86 9.70 6.33
C ASN A 662 37.02 8.87 5.34
N GLY A 663 36.80 9.40 4.12
CA GLY A 663 36.14 8.68 3.04
C GLY A 663 35.55 9.60 1.97
N ARG A 664 36.13 9.61 0.77
CA ARG A 664 35.74 10.52 -0.33
C ARG A 664 34.42 10.11 -0.98
N ARG A 665 33.32 10.78 -0.62
CA ARG A 665 32.25 11.26 -1.53
C ARG A 665 31.53 12.40 -0.82
N LYS A 666 31.44 13.60 -1.44
CA LYS A 666 30.55 14.65 -0.92
C LYS A 666 29.14 14.08 -0.90
N CYS A 667 28.46 14.11 0.25
CA CYS A 667 27.04 13.79 0.29
C CYS A 667 26.30 14.78 -0.63
N SER A 668 25.54 14.27 -1.61
CA SER A 668 24.80 15.08 -2.59
C SER A 668 23.86 16.09 -1.90
N ARG A 669 23.37 15.76 -0.70
CA ARG A 669 22.60 16.64 0.20
C ARG A 669 23.27 17.97 0.53
N SER A 670 24.61 18.06 0.50
CA SER A 670 25.32 19.33 0.73
C SER A 670 25.13 20.36 -0.40
N ALA A 671 24.72 19.93 -1.61
CA ALA A 671 24.40 20.83 -2.71
C ALA A 671 22.99 21.44 -2.58
N THR A 672 22.04 20.74 -1.94
CA THR A 672 20.66 21.20 -1.78
C THR A 672 20.58 22.50 -0.96
N ARG A 673 21.46 22.67 0.03
CA ARG A 673 21.55 23.92 0.82
C ARG A 673 22.10 25.11 0.03
N SER A 674 22.87 24.89 -1.03
CA SER A 674 23.39 25.97 -1.89
C SER A 674 22.39 26.49 -2.94
N GLN A 675 21.21 25.88 -3.08
CA GLN A 675 20.17 26.31 -4.03
C GLN A 675 18.97 27.02 -3.36
N VAL A 676 18.81 26.90 -2.03
CA VAL A 676 17.72 27.55 -1.26
C VAL A 676 18.29 28.67 -0.39
N GLY A 677 19.08 29.54 -1.04
CA GLY A 677 19.83 30.62 -0.42
C GLY A 677 19.35 32.01 -0.80
N LEU A 678 18.03 32.25 -0.78
CA LEU A 678 17.36 33.55 -0.62
C LEU A 678 15.84 33.36 -0.44
#